data_AF-A0A973L1U2-F1
#
_entry.id   AF-A0A973L1U2-F1
#
_cell.length_a   1.000
_cell.length_b   1.000
_cell.length_c   1.000
_cell.angle_alpha   90.00
_cell.angle_beta   90.00
_cell.angle_gamma   90.00
#
_symmetry.space_group_name_H-M   'P 1'
#
loop_
_entity.id
_entity.type
_entity.pdbx_description
1 polymer ?
#
loop_
_entity_poly.entity_id
_entity_poly.type
_entity_poly.pdbx_seq_one_letter_code
_entity_poly.pdbx_strand_id
1 'polypeptide(L)'
;MAQGSVVQVTHSGTSRWRRRTGEYASLSAALEAAGDGDVLSISPGTYRENLVVGRAVTLRGPEGSGRGSVRIAPADGVALTIRASAVIQDLHIEGQDSASPALLVEEGAPEVSDVRVATRSAVGIEVRGSARPTVRRCTVDNPAGVGVSVLDGAGGVFEDCEVVAAGQSGVDVRGGGHPRLERCRVHHASGAGLSLTGDGSALEAVGCEVYEVKGAGVQVSGRATGSLTDCRVHRTTGDGINLDTDAVLTLADCDIHDVPENAIDLRSRSVLTLTRSKVRRFGRNGLSVWDPGTRVDANQCELHESTGDYPAVWVSDGATAVLDSCRVHDVPDALFVLDRGSRVDVVDSDLSQVRNTAVSVSDGATAQLDDCRIREAATGAWFRDHGSGGTLAGCTIDGASTGVIVTKGADPRVERTTVTSPTEAGFYVSAEGRGTFHNCRVTGSSGYGFHIIDGCRSTLTRCRTERCSRGGYEFSEAGPIVEDCTSDESAATPAARSAAPAAGTPAVETATSTGGLLGSIPAQRTAASAAAPAAPAAPAVEVRPSKAVLGELDALVGLESVKREVRALTDMIEVGRRRQEAGLKAASVRRHLVFTGSPGTGKTTVARLYGEILASLGVLERGHLVEVSRVDLVGEHIGSTAIRTQEAFDRARGGVLFIDEAYALSPEDSGRDFGREAIDTLVKLMEDHREAVVVIVAGYTEEMQRFLSVNPGVASRFSRTITFGDYAPEELLRIVEQQAEEHEYRIGEGAVEALLKYFTAIPKGPAFGNGRTARQTFEAMVERHAGRVAQLTDPSTDDLTLLYPEDLPELL
;
A
#
# COMPACT_ATOMS: atom_id res chain seq x y z
N MET A 1 37.44 0.90 46.65
CA MET A 1 37.03 0.02 47.77
C MET A 1 35.99 0.75 48.59
N ALA A 2 34.70 0.49 48.36
CA ALA A 2 33.62 0.94 49.23
C ALA A 2 33.21 -0.25 50.12
N GLN A 3 32.86 0.05 51.37
CA GLN A 3 32.53 -0.91 52.44
C GLN A 3 31.64 -2.05 51.97
N GLY A 4 32.05 -3.28 52.28
CA GLY A 4 31.41 -4.51 51.86
C GLY A 4 29.95 -4.57 52.26
N SER A 5 29.08 -4.41 51.27
CA SER A 5 27.70 -4.87 51.33
C SER A 5 27.75 -6.39 51.45
N VAL A 6 27.67 -6.86 52.68
CA VAL A 6 27.56 -8.28 52.96
C VAL A 6 26.27 -8.78 52.31
N VAL A 7 26.41 -9.70 51.34
CA VAL A 7 25.27 -10.30 50.66
C VAL A 7 24.76 -11.43 51.53
N GLN A 8 23.57 -11.26 52.11
CA GLN A 8 22.94 -12.34 52.87
C GLN A 8 22.20 -13.26 51.90
N VAL A 9 22.71 -14.48 51.79
CA VAL A 9 22.07 -15.55 51.03
C VAL A 9 21.68 -16.67 51.97
N THR A 10 20.39 -17.02 51.97
CA THR A 10 19.91 -18.17 52.74
C THR A 10 19.89 -19.40 51.85
N HIS A 11 20.73 -20.38 52.16
CA HIS A 11 20.69 -21.70 51.53
C HIS A 11 19.62 -22.56 52.21
N SER A 12 18.68 -23.09 51.43
CA SER A 12 17.67 -24.03 51.93
C SER A 12 17.68 -25.35 51.13
N GLY A 13 18.86 -25.96 51.01
CA GLY A 13 19.01 -27.27 50.35
C GLY A 13 18.29 -28.42 51.08
N THR A 14 18.09 -29.53 50.37
CA THR A 14 17.40 -30.75 50.85
C THR A 14 18.16 -31.53 51.93
N SER A 15 19.45 -31.27 52.13
CA SER A 15 20.23 -31.89 53.22
C SER A 15 19.99 -31.18 54.56
N ARG A 16 19.67 -31.96 55.61
CA ARG A 16 19.42 -31.49 57.00
C ARG A 16 20.53 -30.61 57.61
N TRP A 17 21.70 -30.51 56.98
CA TRP A 17 22.90 -29.82 57.47
C TRP A 17 23.22 -28.50 56.73
N ARG A 18 22.46 -28.11 55.70
CA ARG A 18 22.74 -26.93 54.83
C ARG A 18 21.73 -25.77 54.95
N ARG A 19 20.89 -25.71 55.98
CA ARG A 19 20.17 -24.47 56.31
C ARG A 19 21.11 -23.51 57.03
N ARG A 20 21.81 -22.67 56.28
CA ARG A 20 22.68 -21.62 56.80
C ARG A 20 22.41 -20.33 56.02
N THR A 21 22.15 -19.25 56.75
CA THR A 21 22.29 -17.90 56.20
C THR A 21 23.78 -17.61 56.17
N GLY A 22 24.32 -17.53 54.95
CA GLY A 22 25.72 -17.19 54.72
C GLY A 22 25.83 -15.71 54.38
N GLU A 23 26.85 -15.08 54.95
CA GLU A 23 27.27 -13.73 54.61
C GLU A 23 28.39 -13.83 53.57
N TYR A 24 28.10 -13.45 52.33
CA TYR A 24 29.05 -13.53 51.23
C TYR A 24 29.55 -12.13 50.85
N ALA A 25 30.76 -12.07 50.28
CA ALA A 25 31.34 -10.83 49.79
C ALA A 25 30.63 -10.31 48.52
N SER A 26 29.99 -11.21 47.76
CA SER A 26 29.23 -10.89 46.54
C SER A 26 28.24 -12.02 46.21
N LEU A 27 27.29 -11.77 45.29
CA LEU A 27 26.39 -12.80 44.77
C LEU A 27 27.16 -13.84 43.95
N SER A 28 28.20 -13.43 43.20
CA SER A 28 29.06 -14.36 42.47
C SER A 28 29.72 -15.37 43.41
N ALA A 29 30.24 -14.91 44.56
CA ALA A 29 30.83 -15.79 45.57
C ALA A 29 29.79 -16.76 46.18
N ALA A 30 28.53 -16.31 46.35
CA ALA A 30 27.45 -17.17 46.81
C ALA A 30 27.09 -18.25 45.77
N LEU A 31 27.03 -17.91 44.48
CA LEU A 31 26.80 -18.83 43.38
C LEU A 31 27.94 -19.87 43.25
N GLU A 32 29.19 -19.44 43.43
CA GLU A 32 30.35 -20.35 43.44
C GLU A 32 30.32 -21.36 44.60
N ALA A 33 29.79 -20.95 45.77
CA ALA A 33 29.65 -21.81 46.94
C ALA A 33 28.42 -22.74 46.87
N ALA A 34 27.42 -22.40 46.05
CA ALA A 34 26.19 -23.17 45.90
C ALA A 34 26.42 -24.49 45.14
N GLY A 35 25.75 -25.55 45.59
CA GLY A 35 25.66 -26.82 44.86
C GLY A 35 24.35 -26.92 44.07
N ASP A 36 24.27 -27.90 43.17
CA ASP A 36 23.03 -28.17 42.44
C ASP A 36 21.85 -28.45 43.39
N GLY A 37 20.70 -27.86 43.08
CA GLY A 37 19.47 -27.91 43.88
C GLY A 37 19.43 -26.96 45.08
N ASP A 38 20.49 -26.18 45.33
CA ASP A 38 20.45 -25.16 46.38
C ASP A 38 19.50 -24.01 45.99
N VAL A 39 18.75 -23.52 46.98
CA VAL A 39 17.92 -22.32 46.85
C VAL A 39 18.63 -21.16 47.53
N LEU A 40 18.95 -20.12 46.76
CA LEU A 40 19.59 -18.88 47.17
C LEU A 40 18.52 -17.78 47.23
N SER A 41 18.10 -17.43 48.45
CA SER A 41 17.25 -16.25 48.68
C SER A 41 18.14 -15.02 48.87
N ILE A 42 18.03 -14.04 47.98
CA ILE A 42 18.85 -12.82 47.98
C ILE A 42 18.17 -11.72 48.81
N SER A 43 18.92 -11.03 49.68
CA SER A 43 18.41 -9.85 50.39
C SER A 43 18.09 -8.68 49.44
N PRO A 44 17.09 -7.83 49.73
CA PRO A 44 16.82 -6.64 48.91
C PRO A 44 18.04 -5.74 48.77
N GLY A 45 18.26 -5.18 47.58
CA GLY A 45 19.40 -4.33 47.29
C GLY A 45 19.77 -4.26 45.81
N THR A 46 20.72 -3.39 45.50
CA THR A 46 21.29 -3.24 44.15
C THR A 46 22.68 -3.88 44.10
N TYR A 47 22.86 -4.81 43.17
CA TYR A 47 24.07 -5.59 42.95
C TYR A 47 24.69 -5.18 41.61
N ARG A 48 25.93 -4.69 41.64
CA ARG A 48 26.64 -4.13 40.47
C ARG A 48 27.71 -5.09 39.93
N GLU A 49 27.37 -6.37 39.84
CA GLU A 49 28.26 -7.41 39.34
C GLU A 49 27.55 -8.20 38.22
N ASN A 50 28.33 -8.75 37.29
CA ASN A 50 27.83 -9.63 36.23
C ASN A 50 27.65 -11.03 36.81
N LEU A 51 26.43 -11.57 36.75
CA LEU A 51 26.15 -12.88 37.33
C LEU A 51 26.17 -13.99 36.28
N VAL A 52 26.85 -15.09 36.61
CA VAL A 52 26.88 -16.30 35.80
C VAL A 52 26.33 -17.46 36.62
N VAL A 53 25.18 -17.99 36.21
CA VAL A 53 24.52 -19.13 36.84
C VAL A 53 24.90 -20.40 36.07
N GLY A 54 25.99 -21.04 36.49
CA GLY A 54 26.53 -22.25 35.88
C GLY A 54 26.09 -23.58 36.52
N ARG A 55 25.17 -23.53 37.49
CA ARG A 55 24.68 -24.70 38.25
C ARG A 55 23.16 -24.69 38.34
N ALA A 56 22.55 -25.85 38.56
CA ALA A 56 21.10 -26.00 38.63
C ALA A 56 20.56 -25.53 40.00
N VAL A 57 20.63 -24.22 40.25
CA VAL A 57 20.23 -23.58 41.51
C VAL A 57 18.92 -22.81 41.36
N THR A 58 18.25 -22.50 42.47
CA THR A 58 17.15 -21.52 42.50
C THR A 58 17.67 -20.19 43.01
N LEU A 59 17.60 -19.13 42.22
CA LEU A 59 17.95 -17.76 42.58
C LEU A 59 16.67 -16.93 42.69
N ARG A 60 16.33 -16.48 43.90
CA ARG A 60 15.08 -15.73 44.13
C ARG A 60 15.22 -14.53 45.05
N GLY A 61 14.38 -13.52 44.83
CA GLY A 61 14.13 -12.46 45.81
C GLY A 61 13.49 -12.99 47.11
N PRO A 62 13.44 -12.20 48.20
CA PRO A 62 12.83 -12.64 49.45
C PRO A 62 11.31 -12.68 49.33
N GLU A 63 10.69 -13.69 49.94
CA GLU A 63 9.22 -13.86 49.91
C GLU A 63 8.49 -12.62 50.43
N GLY A 64 7.47 -12.16 49.69
CA GLY A 64 6.60 -11.04 50.10
C GLY A 64 7.19 -9.64 49.89
N SER A 65 8.37 -9.50 49.29
CA SER A 65 9.08 -8.21 49.13
C SER A 65 8.62 -7.35 47.95
N GLY A 66 7.72 -7.87 47.10
CA GLY A 66 7.32 -7.26 45.84
C GLY A 66 8.36 -7.43 44.71
N ARG A 67 7.89 -7.32 43.46
CA ARG A 67 8.74 -7.44 42.25
C ARG A 67 9.82 -6.35 42.26
N GLY A 68 11.08 -6.75 42.11
CA GLY A 68 12.23 -5.84 41.93
C GLY A 68 12.90 -5.32 43.20
N SER A 69 12.65 -5.94 44.35
CA SER A 69 13.41 -5.70 45.58
C SER A 69 14.91 -6.06 45.46
N VAL A 70 15.24 -6.98 44.55
CA VAL A 70 16.61 -7.38 44.20
C VAL A 70 16.91 -6.90 42.79
N ARG A 71 17.83 -5.95 42.66
CA ARG A 71 18.22 -5.33 41.39
C ARG A 71 19.64 -5.73 41.00
N ILE A 72 19.80 -6.36 39.85
CA ILE A 72 21.09 -6.69 39.23
C ILE A 72 21.34 -5.65 38.14
N ALA A 73 22.32 -4.77 38.36
CA ALA A 73 22.58 -3.61 37.52
C ALA A 73 24.10 -3.35 37.42
N PRO A 74 24.84 -4.18 36.68
CA PRO A 74 26.25 -3.90 36.42
C PRO A 74 26.42 -2.64 35.57
N ALA A 75 27.64 -2.10 35.55
CA ALA A 75 27.98 -0.96 34.71
C ALA A 75 28.17 -1.33 33.24
N ASP A 76 28.61 -2.56 32.95
CA ASP A 76 28.95 -3.04 31.61
C ASP A 76 28.87 -4.58 31.52
N GLY A 77 28.65 -5.12 30.32
CA GLY A 77 28.47 -6.53 30.04
C GLY A 77 27.07 -7.08 30.30
N VAL A 78 26.96 -8.41 30.28
CA VAL A 78 25.70 -9.13 30.52
C VAL A 78 25.39 -9.18 32.01
N ALA A 79 24.22 -8.64 32.40
CA ALA A 79 23.81 -8.59 33.81
C ALA A 79 23.53 -9.99 34.40
N LEU A 80 22.86 -10.86 33.64
CA LEU A 80 22.61 -12.23 34.05
C LEU A 80 22.83 -13.21 32.89
N THR A 81 23.80 -14.11 33.04
CA THR A 81 24.05 -15.23 32.13
C THR A 81 23.61 -16.54 32.79
N ILE A 82 22.81 -17.34 32.09
CA ILE A 82 22.33 -18.65 32.54
C ILE A 82 22.89 -19.76 31.65
N ARG A 83 23.63 -20.70 32.26
CA ARG A 83 24.31 -21.82 31.59
C ARG A 83 23.91 -23.19 32.15
N ALA A 84 22.82 -23.24 32.91
CA ALA A 84 22.30 -24.45 33.53
C ALA A 84 20.78 -24.35 33.66
N SER A 85 20.12 -25.47 33.93
CA SER A 85 18.68 -25.52 34.24
C SER A 85 18.40 -24.99 35.65
N ALA A 86 18.62 -23.69 35.83
CA ALA A 86 18.37 -22.94 37.06
C ALA A 86 16.94 -22.39 37.10
N VAL A 87 16.47 -22.04 38.30
CA VAL A 87 15.20 -21.32 38.49
C VAL A 87 15.53 -19.90 38.92
N ILE A 88 15.09 -18.90 38.16
CA ILE A 88 15.30 -17.47 38.42
C ILE A 88 13.95 -16.83 38.70
N GLN A 89 13.80 -16.17 39.85
CA GLN A 89 12.51 -15.64 40.27
C GLN A 89 12.60 -14.29 41.00
N ASP A 90 11.62 -13.41 40.77
CA ASP A 90 11.42 -12.15 41.53
C ASP A 90 12.61 -11.17 41.47
N LEU A 91 13.31 -11.12 40.33
CA LEU A 91 14.48 -10.25 40.13
C LEU A 91 14.15 -9.06 39.22
N HIS A 92 14.87 -7.96 39.41
CA HIS A 92 14.92 -6.85 38.46
C HIS A 92 16.32 -6.78 37.84
N ILE A 93 16.39 -6.87 36.53
CA ILE A 93 17.63 -6.85 35.76
C ILE A 93 17.68 -5.54 34.98
N GLU A 94 18.80 -4.85 35.09
CA GLU A 94 19.08 -3.65 34.31
C GLU A 94 20.41 -3.81 33.59
N GLY A 95 20.37 -3.79 32.26
CA GLY A 95 21.55 -3.74 31.39
C GLY A 95 21.71 -2.36 30.75
N GLN A 96 22.94 -1.91 30.55
CA GLN A 96 23.27 -0.64 29.87
C GLN A 96 24.28 -0.83 28.73
N ASP A 97 24.81 -2.03 28.53
CA ASP A 97 25.78 -2.34 27.48
C ASP A 97 25.07 -2.52 26.13
N SER A 98 25.38 -1.65 25.17
CA SER A 98 24.78 -1.62 23.83
C SER A 98 25.28 -2.71 22.88
N ALA A 99 26.31 -3.47 23.27
CA ALA A 99 26.86 -4.58 22.51
C ALA A 99 26.46 -5.96 23.06
N SER A 100 25.96 -6.01 24.29
CA SER A 100 25.59 -7.25 24.99
C SER A 100 24.11 -7.31 25.34
N PRO A 101 23.53 -8.51 25.51
CA PRO A 101 22.19 -8.66 26.07
C PRO A 101 22.16 -8.38 27.59
N ALA A 102 21.00 -7.99 28.13
CA ALA A 102 20.83 -7.83 29.58
C ALA A 102 20.69 -9.18 30.30
N LEU A 103 19.88 -10.09 29.76
CA LEU A 103 19.77 -11.47 30.21
C LEU A 103 20.13 -12.41 29.04
N LEU A 104 21.11 -13.27 29.24
CA LEU A 104 21.55 -14.26 28.26
C LEU A 104 21.29 -15.68 28.76
N VAL A 105 20.64 -16.51 27.93
CA VAL A 105 20.48 -17.94 28.15
C VAL A 105 21.25 -18.71 27.07
N GLU A 106 22.30 -19.41 27.47
CA GLU A 106 23.19 -20.13 26.52
C GLU A 106 22.89 -21.63 26.47
N GLU A 107 22.54 -22.23 27.61
CA GLU A 107 22.41 -23.68 27.74
C GLU A 107 21.29 -24.09 28.71
N GLY A 108 20.79 -25.31 28.52
CA GLY A 108 19.82 -25.94 29.41
C GLY A 108 18.38 -25.45 29.20
N ALA A 109 17.53 -25.78 30.17
CA ALA A 109 16.11 -25.42 30.18
C ALA A 109 15.77 -24.73 31.51
N PRO A 110 16.29 -23.50 31.74
CA PRO A 110 16.01 -22.79 32.98
C PRO A 110 14.57 -22.29 33.03
N GLU A 111 14.06 -22.09 34.23
CA GLU A 111 12.78 -21.42 34.47
C GLU A 111 13.05 -19.99 34.93
N VAL A 112 12.49 -19.00 34.23
CA VAL A 112 12.61 -17.58 34.57
C VAL A 112 11.20 -17.06 34.81
N SER A 113 10.89 -16.60 36.03
CA SER A 113 9.53 -16.18 36.37
C SER A 113 9.49 -14.89 37.17
N ASP A 114 8.49 -14.05 36.90
CA ASP A 114 8.26 -12.80 37.62
C ASP A 114 9.50 -11.86 37.61
N VAL A 115 10.28 -11.91 36.53
CA VAL A 115 11.47 -11.07 36.31
C VAL A 115 11.10 -9.83 35.50
N ARG A 116 11.59 -8.67 35.93
CA ARG A 116 11.54 -7.44 35.14
C ARG A 116 12.92 -7.18 34.55
N VAL A 117 13.00 -7.03 33.23
CA VAL A 117 14.18 -6.57 32.52
C VAL A 117 13.91 -5.16 32.03
N ALA A 118 14.60 -4.16 32.58
CA ALA A 118 14.50 -2.77 32.16
C ALA A 118 15.88 -2.29 31.74
N THR A 119 16.11 -2.13 30.45
CA THR A 119 17.47 -2.06 29.90
C THR A 119 17.59 -1.11 28.73
N ARG A 120 18.83 -0.70 28.42
CA ARG A 120 19.20 -0.03 27.17
C ARG A 120 20.25 -0.85 26.40
N SER A 121 20.23 -2.16 26.58
CA SER A 121 21.17 -3.10 25.97
C SER A 121 20.82 -3.46 24.53
N ALA A 122 21.73 -4.16 23.84
CA ALA A 122 21.47 -4.66 22.48
C ALA A 122 20.18 -5.49 22.42
N VAL A 123 19.99 -6.36 23.42
CA VAL A 123 18.83 -7.24 23.57
C VAL A 123 18.40 -7.29 25.04
N GLY A 124 17.10 -7.32 25.32
CA GLY A 124 16.58 -7.54 26.67
C GLY A 124 16.81 -8.95 27.17
N ILE A 125 16.21 -9.94 26.49
CA ILE A 125 16.43 -11.37 26.74
C ILE A 125 16.95 -12.01 25.45
N GLU A 126 18.15 -12.55 25.49
CA GLU A 126 18.73 -13.33 24.39
C GLU A 126 18.77 -14.81 24.76
N VAL A 127 18.27 -15.66 23.87
CA VAL A 127 18.35 -17.12 23.97
C VAL A 127 19.10 -17.64 22.75
N ARG A 128 20.19 -18.37 22.97
CA ARG A 128 21.04 -18.88 21.89
C ARG A 128 21.45 -20.33 22.06
N GLY A 129 22.00 -20.90 21.00
CA GLY A 129 22.50 -22.26 20.95
C GLY A 129 21.40 -23.30 21.21
N SER A 130 21.63 -24.21 22.16
CA SER A 130 20.69 -25.29 22.45
C SER A 130 19.70 -24.98 23.58
N ALA A 131 19.68 -23.73 24.08
CA ALA A 131 18.85 -23.34 25.19
C ALA A 131 17.33 -23.44 24.88
N ARG A 132 16.56 -23.87 25.88
CA ARG A 132 15.10 -24.01 25.86
C ARG A 132 14.47 -23.50 27.17
N PRO A 133 14.61 -22.20 27.51
CA PRO A 133 14.06 -21.66 28.74
C PRO A 133 12.53 -21.71 28.76
N THR A 134 11.97 -21.72 29.96
CA THR A 134 10.56 -21.38 30.19
C THR A 134 10.50 -20.05 30.92
N VAL A 135 10.02 -19.01 30.24
CA VAL A 135 9.94 -17.63 30.73
C VAL A 135 8.48 -17.29 31.02
N ARG A 136 8.15 -16.91 32.26
CA ARG A 136 6.76 -16.72 32.70
C ARG A 136 6.54 -15.39 33.40
N ARG A 137 5.50 -14.64 33.03
CA ARG A 137 5.10 -13.39 33.69
C ARG A 137 6.25 -12.37 33.80
N CYS A 138 7.13 -12.37 32.80
CA CYS A 138 8.26 -11.45 32.74
C CYS A 138 7.90 -10.21 31.92
N THR A 139 8.47 -9.07 32.27
CA THR A 139 8.35 -7.83 31.50
C THR A 139 9.72 -7.44 30.98
N VAL A 140 9.80 -7.13 29.68
CA VAL A 140 11.02 -6.69 29.00
C VAL A 140 10.78 -5.31 28.39
N ASP A 141 11.50 -4.32 28.90
CA ASP A 141 11.47 -2.92 28.46
C ASP A 141 12.87 -2.57 27.93
N ASN A 142 13.00 -2.37 26.62
CA ASN A 142 14.28 -2.10 25.96
C ASN A 142 14.20 -1.05 24.84
N PRO A 143 14.14 0.26 25.16
CA PRO A 143 14.07 1.34 24.18
C PRO A 143 15.29 1.53 23.28
N ALA A 144 16.40 0.83 23.53
CA ALA A 144 17.61 0.96 22.73
C ALA A 144 17.82 -0.18 21.72
N GLY A 145 17.13 -1.30 21.86
CA GLY A 145 17.42 -2.50 21.07
C GLY A 145 16.22 -3.44 20.94
N VAL A 146 16.52 -4.74 20.80
CA VAL A 146 15.51 -5.80 20.67
C VAL A 146 14.96 -6.16 22.04
N GLY A 147 13.66 -6.45 22.14
CA GLY A 147 13.07 -6.96 23.38
C GLY A 147 13.57 -8.37 23.70
N VAL A 148 13.12 -9.34 22.92
CA VAL A 148 13.54 -10.76 23.03
C VAL A 148 14.17 -11.22 21.72
N SER A 149 15.35 -11.82 21.76
CA SER A 149 15.98 -12.44 20.59
C SER A 149 16.20 -13.94 20.81
N VAL A 150 15.79 -14.75 19.85
CA VAL A 150 15.99 -16.21 19.86
C VAL A 150 16.74 -16.62 18.60
N LEU A 151 17.97 -17.11 18.77
CA LEU A 151 18.88 -17.39 17.66
C LEU A 151 19.64 -18.72 17.78
N ASP A 152 20.40 -19.08 16.75
CA ASP A 152 21.31 -20.24 16.71
C ASP A 152 20.64 -21.59 17.04
N GLY A 153 19.42 -21.80 16.55
CA GLY A 153 18.67 -23.02 16.83
C GLY A 153 18.08 -23.09 18.25
N ALA A 154 18.08 -21.98 18.99
CA ALA A 154 17.45 -21.88 20.30
C ALA A 154 15.92 -21.98 20.21
N GLY A 155 15.27 -22.20 21.36
CA GLY A 155 13.82 -22.19 21.45
C GLY A 155 13.39 -21.79 22.85
N GLY A 156 12.26 -22.31 23.31
CA GLY A 156 11.75 -22.04 24.65
C GLY A 156 10.31 -21.57 24.63
N VAL A 157 9.69 -21.51 25.80
CA VAL A 157 8.29 -21.09 25.97
C VAL A 157 8.26 -19.78 26.73
N PHE A 158 7.58 -18.78 26.18
CA PHE A 158 7.32 -17.51 26.84
C PHE A 158 5.82 -17.43 27.12
N GLU A 159 5.44 -17.35 28.39
CA GLU A 159 4.06 -17.44 28.84
C GLU A 159 3.67 -16.20 29.66
N ASP A 160 2.59 -15.52 29.28
CA ASP A 160 2.09 -14.32 29.97
C ASP A 160 3.18 -13.22 30.09
N CYS A 161 4.09 -13.14 29.11
CA CYS A 161 5.17 -12.15 29.07
C CYS A 161 4.74 -10.87 28.36
N GLU A 162 5.36 -9.75 28.75
CA GLU A 162 5.13 -8.44 28.15
C GLU A 162 6.43 -7.86 27.62
N VAL A 163 6.48 -7.57 26.33
CA VAL A 163 7.59 -6.86 25.69
C VAL A 163 7.10 -5.47 25.31
N VAL A 164 7.72 -4.45 25.88
CA VAL A 164 7.28 -3.06 25.76
C VAL A 164 8.43 -2.18 25.27
N ALA A 165 8.08 -1.18 24.46
CA ALA A 165 8.95 -0.09 24.07
C ALA A 165 10.30 -0.56 23.47
N ALA A 166 10.29 -1.63 22.67
CA ALA A 166 11.51 -2.07 21.99
C ALA A 166 11.98 -1.00 20.99
N GLY A 167 13.25 -0.58 21.08
CA GLY A 167 13.85 0.37 20.14
C GLY A 167 13.99 -0.18 18.72
N GLN A 168 13.98 -1.52 18.59
CA GLN A 168 13.96 -2.25 17.33
C GLN A 168 12.76 -3.21 17.31
N SER A 169 12.97 -4.49 17.00
CA SER A 169 11.92 -5.51 17.03
C SER A 169 11.53 -5.89 18.46
N GLY A 170 10.24 -6.13 18.69
CA GLY A 170 9.76 -6.64 19.98
C GLY A 170 10.30 -8.04 20.26
N VAL A 171 9.97 -9.00 19.39
CA VAL A 171 10.54 -10.35 19.38
C VAL A 171 11.22 -10.58 18.05
N ASP A 172 12.49 -10.97 18.07
CA ASP A 172 13.28 -11.29 16.90
C ASP A 172 13.70 -12.77 16.92
N VAL A 173 13.39 -13.49 15.84
CA VAL A 173 13.73 -14.90 15.67
C VAL A 173 14.56 -15.05 14.40
N ARG A 174 15.79 -15.55 14.55
CA ARG A 174 16.70 -15.74 13.42
C ARG A 174 17.62 -16.94 13.61
N GLY A 175 18.39 -17.30 12.59
CA GLY A 175 19.39 -18.37 12.69
C GLY A 175 18.84 -19.73 13.16
N GLY A 176 17.61 -20.09 12.74
CA GLY A 176 16.99 -21.36 13.12
C GLY A 176 16.28 -21.38 14.47
N GLY A 177 16.11 -20.21 15.12
CA GLY A 177 15.38 -20.09 16.37
C GLY A 177 13.91 -20.54 16.24
N HIS A 178 13.34 -21.12 17.29
CA HIS A 178 11.96 -21.63 17.32
C HIS A 178 11.29 -21.49 18.70
N PRO A 179 11.00 -20.26 19.15
CA PRO A 179 10.27 -20.04 20.39
C PRO A 179 8.76 -20.26 20.23
N ARG A 180 8.10 -20.50 21.37
CA ARG A 180 6.64 -20.54 21.51
C ARG A 180 6.19 -19.43 22.45
N LEU A 181 5.30 -18.57 21.98
CA LEU A 181 4.70 -17.48 22.76
C LEU A 181 3.26 -17.87 23.12
N GLU A 182 2.92 -17.76 24.40
CA GLU A 182 1.57 -18.03 24.90
C GLU A 182 1.07 -16.83 25.70
N ARG A 183 -0.03 -16.21 25.26
CA ARG A 183 -0.67 -15.07 25.93
C ARG A 183 0.28 -13.89 26.18
N CYS A 184 1.28 -13.75 25.32
CA CYS A 184 2.24 -12.64 25.38
C CYS A 184 1.67 -11.36 24.75
N ARG A 185 2.08 -10.21 25.29
CA ARG A 185 1.82 -8.89 24.70
C ARG A 185 3.11 -8.29 24.18
N VAL A 186 3.11 -7.80 22.94
CA VAL A 186 4.25 -7.09 22.34
C VAL A 186 3.76 -5.75 21.84
N HIS A 187 4.27 -4.65 22.39
CA HIS A 187 3.75 -3.34 22.03
C HIS A 187 4.76 -2.20 22.12
N HIS A 188 4.45 -1.10 21.42
CA HIS A 188 5.31 0.09 21.36
C HIS A 188 6.70 -0.18 20.77
N ALA A 189 6.83 -1.23 19.95
CA ALA A 189 8.07 -1.50 19.23
C ALA A 189 8.26 -0.45 18.11
N SER A 190 9.49 0.05 17.96
CA SER A 190 9.83 0.98 16.87
C SER A 190 10.09 0.27 15.54
N GLY A 191 10.54 -0.99 15.59
CA GLY A 191 10.63 -1.89 14.44
C GLY A 191 9.38 -2.78 14.31
N ALA A 192 9.57 -4.04 13.92
CA ALA A 192 8.47 -5.00 13.85
C ALA A 192 8.05 -5.50 15.24
N GLY A 193 6.77 -5.84 15.43
CA GLY A 193 6.32 -6.47 16.68
C GLY A 193 6.95 -7.85 16.83
N LEU A 194 6.69 -8.71 15.86
CA LEU A 194 7.31 -10.03 15.71
C LEU A 194 8.11 -10.06 14.41
N SER A 195 9.40 -10.36 14.48
CA SER A 195 10.31 -10.48 13.34
C SER A 195 10.82 -11.91 13.26
N LEU A 196 10.60 -12.58 12.13
CA LEU A 196 11.15 -13.90 11.83
C LEU A 196 11.98 -13.80 10.55
N THR A 197 13.27 -14.09 10.64
CA THR A 197 14.17 -13.95 9.50
C THR A 197 15.09 -15.14 9.33
N GLY A 198 15.21 -15.60 8.09
CA GLY A 198 16.21 -16.58 7.70
C GLY A 198 15.76 -18.03 7.83
N ASP A 199 16.51 -18.89 7.15
CA ASP A 199 16.15 -20.28 6.93
C ASP A 199 16.09 -21.08 8.23
N GLY A 200 15.05 -21.91 8.37
CA GLY A 200 14.80 -22.73 9.55
C GLY A 200 14.30 -21.96 10.79
N SER A 201 14.21 -20.63 10.74
CA SER A 201 13.60 -19.84 11.82
C SER A 201 12.09 -20.09 11.85
N ALA A 202 11.54 -20.37 13.03
CA ALA A 202 10.12 -20.65 13.22
C ALA A 202 9.55 -19.90 14.43
N LEU A 203 8.25 -19.60 14.45
CA LEU A 203 7.56 -19.07 15.64
C LEU A 203 6.18 -19.70 15.77
N GLU A 204 5.83 -20.12 16.98
CA GLU A 204 4.44 -20.42 17.35
C GLU A 204 3.95 -19.37 18.34
N ALA A 205 2.81 -18.72 18.06
CA ALA A 205 2.19 -17.74 18.94
C ALA A 205 0.72 -18.08 19.17
N VAL A 206 0.31 -18.18 20.43
CA VAL A 206 -1.05 -18.57 20.82
C VAL A 206 -1.63 -17.56 21.81
N GLY A 207 -2.76 -16.95 21.47
CA GLY A 207 -3.42 -15.97 22.35
C GLY A 207 -2.64 -14.66 22.49
N CYS A 208 -1.74 -14.34 21.56
CA CYS A 208 -0.84 -13.19 21.66
C CYS A 208 -1.46 -11.91 21.10
N GLU A 209 -1.02 -10.76 21.63
CA GLU A 209 -1.46 -9.45 21.16
C GLU A 209 -0.26 -8.58 20.76
N VAL A 210 -0.27 -8.07 19.53
CA VAL A 210 0.77 -7.21 18.98
C VAL A 210 0.16 -5.86 18.60
N TYR A 211 0.61 -4.77 19.23
CA TYR A 211 -0.06 -3.48 19.04
C TYR A 211 0.78 -2.21 19.29
N GLU A 212 0.32 -1.07 18.78
CA GLU A 212 1.03 0.23 18.88
C GLU A 212 2.47 0.12 18.36
N VAL A 213 2.64 -0.59 17.25
CA VAL A 213 3.96 -0.83 16.65
C VAL A 213 4.18 0.17 15.52
N LYS A 214 5.36 0.81 15.46
CA LYS A 214 5.68 1.74 14.36
C LYS A 214 6.00 1.02 13.05
N GLY A 215 6.66 -0.14 13.11
CA GLY A 215 6.88 -0.99 11.93
C GLY A 215 5.71 -1.91 11.62
N ALA A 216 6.00 -3.05 11.00
CA ALA A 216 5.00 -4.09 10.76
C ALA A 216 4.61 -4.80 12.07
N GLY A 217 3.35 -5.22 12.21
CA GLY A 217 2.94 -6.02 13.37
C GLY A 217 3.69 -7.35 13.40
N VAL A 218 3.63 -8.09 12.30
CA VAL A 218 4.37 -9.34 12.10
C VAL A 218 5.12 -9.29 10.78
N GLN A 219 6.41 -9.60 10.80
CA GLN A 219 7.26 -9.67 9.62
C GLN A 219 7.90 -11.05 9.54
N VAL A 220 7.73 -11.75 8.42
CA VAL A 220 8.35 -13.04 8.16
C VAL A 220 9.10 -12.97 6.84
N SER A 221 10.38 -13.34 6.86
CA SER A 221 11.21 -13.30 5.66
C SER A 221 12.26 -14.41 5.58
N GLY A 222 12.76 -14.66 4.37
CA GLY A 222 13.95 -15.48 4.14
C GLY A 222 13.74 -16.96 4.46
N ARG A 223 12.64 -17.56 3.96
CA ARG A 223 12.22 -18.95 4.24
C ARG A 223 11.86 -19.23 5.71
N ALA A 224 11.64 -18.20 6.52
CA ALA A 224 11.14 -18.38 7.87
C ALA A 224 9.66 -18.83 7.87
N THR A 225 9.25 -19.48 8.96
CA THR A 225 7.90 -20.06 9.11
C THR A 225 7.20 -19.59 10.38
N GLY A 226 5.90 -19.33 10.33
CA GLY A 226 5.15 -18.88 11.51
C GLY A 226 3.78 -19.55 11.64
N SER A 227 3.32 -19.72 12.87
CA SER A 227 1.94 -20.12 13.18
C SER A 227 1.39 -19.24 14.30
N LEU A 228 0.32 -18.51 14.01
CA LEU A 228 -0.40 -17.68 14.98
C LEU A 228 -1.81 -18.25 15.14
N THR A 229 -2.22 -18.48 16.39
CA THR A 229 -3.56 -18.96 16.74
C THR A 229 -4.17 -18.05 17.79
N ASP A 230 -5.42 -17.60 17.59
CA ASP A 230 -6.11 -16.69 18.53
C ASP A 230 -5.31 -15.41 18.82
N CYS A 231 -4.63 -14.90 17.80
CA CYS A 231 -3.76 -13.73 17.93
C CYS A 231 -4.43 -12.46 17.41
N ARG A 232 -4.08 -11.32 18.01
CA ARG A 232 -4.56 -10.00 17.60
C ARG A 232 -3.40 -9.12 17.17
N VAL A 233 -3.50 -8.51 15.99
CA VAL A 233 -2.50 -7.57 15.46
C VAL A 233 -3.21 -6.27 15.10
N HIS A 234 -2.87 -5.17 15.79
CA HIS A 234 -3.59 -3.92 15.56
C HIS A 234 -2.82 -2.65 15.86
N ARG A 235 -3.30 -1.52 15.30
CA ARG A 235 -2.72 -0.18 15.53
C ARG A 235 -1.22 -0.15 15.22
N THR A 236 -0.88 -0.64 14.02
CA THR A 236 0.46 -0.53 13.44
C THR A 236 0.55 0.75 12.60
N THR A 237 1.75 1.32 12.44
CA THR A 237 1.96 2.39 11.43
C THR A 237 2.35 1.83 10.07
N GLY A 238 3.05 0.68 10.04
CA GLY A 238 3.29 -0.10 8.82
C GLY A 238 2.20 -1.14 8.56
N ASP A 239 2.50 -2.10 7.68
CA ASP A 239 1.60 -3.23 7.40
C ASP A 239 1.28 -4.03 8.67
N GLY A 240 0.07 -4.61 8.75
CA GLY A 240 -0.28 -5.50 9.86
C GLY A 240 0.61 -6.73 9.87
N ILE A 241 0.67 -7.42 8.74
CA ILE A 241 1.49 -8.61 8.50
C ILE A 241 2.20 -8.47 7.15
N ASN A 242 3.50 -8.73 7.13
CA ASN A 242 4.32 -8.69 5.91
C ASN A 242 5.06 -10.02 5.73
N LEU A 243 4.90 -10.64 4.55
CA LEU A 243 5.58 -11.86 4.13
C LEU A 243 6.42 -11.61 2.89
N ASP A 244 7.71 -11.95 2.96
CA ASP A 244 8.62 -11.81 1.84
C ASP A 244 9.65 -12.95 1.76
N THR A 245 10.30 -13.10 0.61
CA THR A 245 11.39 -14.05 0.35
C THR A 245 11.06 -15.47 0.84
N ASP A 246 10.12 -16.13 0.17
CA ASP A 246 9.70 -17.52 0.43
C ASP A 246 9.19 -17.79 1.86
N ALA A 247 8.64 -16.78 2.53
CA ALA A 247 8.08 -16.92 3.88
C ALA A 247 6.80 -17.75 3.89
N VAL A 248 6.56 -18.48 4.99
CA VAL A 248 5.32 -19.25 5.18
C VAL A 248 4.67 -18.88 6.51
N LEU A 249 3.39 -18.50 6.48
CA LEU A 249 2.65 -18.14 7.69
C LEU A 249 1.28 -18.81 7.71
N THR A 250 0.89 -19.31 8.87
CA THR A 250 -0.46 -19.83 9.14
C THR A 250 -1.12 -19.00 10.22
N LEU A 251 -2.34 -18.53 9.96
CA LEU A 251 -3.18 -17.77 10.88
C LEU A 251 -4.48 -18.55 11.14
N ALA A 252 -4.80 -18.81 12.40
CA ALA A 252 -6.03 -19.46 12.81
C ALA A 252 -6.75 -18.63 13.88
N ASP A 253 -8.01 -18.29 13.65
CA ASP A 253 -8.83 -17.53 14.61
C ASP A 253 -8.21 -16.17 15.00
N CYS A 254 -7.47 -15.54 14.08
CA CYS A 254 -6.79 -14.26 14.33
C CYS A 254 -7.66 -13.06 13.95
N ASP A 255 -7.42 -11.90 14.58
CA ASP A 255 -8.06 -10.61 14.24
C ASP A 255 -6.99 -9.55 13.95
N ILE A 256 -6.93 -9.10 12.69
CA ILE A 256 -5.99 -8.09 12.20
C ILE A 256 -6.80 -6.82 11.94
N HIS A 257 -6.52 -5.73 12.67
CA HIS A 257 -7.37 -4.55 12.57
C HIS A 257 -6.72 -3.20 12.90
N ASP A 258 -7.38 -2.11 12.49
CA ASP A 258 -6.91 -0.74 12.70
C ASP A 258 -5.49 -0.54 12.13
N VAL A 259 -5.32 -0.88 10.85
CA VAL A 259 -4.06 -0.80 10.10
C VAL A 259 -4.20 0.22 8.97
N PRO A 260 -3.52 1.37 8.99
CA PRO A 260 -3.68 2.41 7.97
C PRO A 260 -3.11 2.00 6.60
N GLU A 261 -2.19 1.04 6.56
CA GLU A 261 -1.59 0.49 5.33
C GLU A 261 -2.29 -0.81 4.90
N ASN A 262 -1.56 -1.78 4.34
CA ASN A 262 -2.10 -3.09 4.05
C ASN A 262 -2.23 -3.88 5.37
N ALA A 263 -3.38 -4.51 5.60
CA ALA A 263 -3.50 -5.41 6.73
C ALA A 263 -2.55 -6.60 6.58
N ILE A 264 -2.44 -7.15 5.36
CA ILE A 264 -1.53 -8.25 5.04
C ILE A 264 -0.94 -8.05 3.63
N ASP A 265 0.39 -7.98 3.53
CA ASP A 265 1.15 -7.91 2.26
C ASP A 265 2.00 -9.17 2.06
N LEU A 266 1.97 -9.75 0.86
CA LEU A 266 2.72 -10.95 0.50
C LEU A 266 3.46 -10.75 -0.81
N ARG A 267 4.75 -11.11 -0.83
CA ARG A 267 5.63 -11.02 -2.00
C ARG A 267 6.57 -12.21 -2.13
N SER A 268 7.28 -12.29 -3.26
CA SER A 268 8.45 -13.15 -3.44
C SER A 268 8.21 -14.64 -3.10
N ARG A 269 7.15 -15.23 -3.65
CA ARG A 269 6.77 -16.66 -3.47
C ARG A 269 6.36 -17.03 -2.04
N SER A 270 5.93 -16.05 -1.26
CA SER A 270 5.46 -16.30 0.10
C SER A 270 4.07 -16.97 0.11
N VAL A 271 3.81 -17.76 1.14
CA VAL A 271 2.58 -18.52 1.30
C VAL A 271 1.90 -18.18 2.62
N LEU A 272 0.63 -17.80 2.55
CA LEU A 272 -0.22 -17.55 3.70
C LEU A 272 -1.43 -18.48 3.71
N THR A 273 -1.71 -19.09 4.85
CA THR A 273 -2.97 -19.78 5.11
C THR A 273 -3.71 -19.04 6.21
N LEU A 274 -4.94 -18.61 5.95
CA LEU A 274 -5.86 -18.06 6.95
C LEU A 274 -7.04 -19.00 7.16
N THR A 275 -7.40 -19.22 8.41
CA THR A 275 -8.58 -19.99 8.79
C THR A 275 -9.36 -19.24 9.86
N ARG A 276 -10.66 -19.05 9.64
CA ARG A 276 -11.59 -18.41 10.59
C ARG A 276 -11.10 -17.06 11.14
N SER A 277 -10.35 -16.31 10.33
CA SER A 277 -9.69 -15.07 10.75
C SER A 277 -10.43 -13.84 10.21
N LYS A 278 -10.26 -12.72 10.90
CA LYS A 278 -10.88 -11.43 10.57
C LYS A 278 -9.82 -10.42 10.19
N VAL A 279 -10.10 -9.66 9.13
CA VAL A 279 -9.28 -8.53 8.67
C VAL A 279 -10.19 -7.33 8.52
N ARG A 280 -10.02 -6.29 9.35
CA ARG A 280 -10.95 -5.15 9.36
C ARG A 280 -10.31 -3.80 9.62
N ARG A 281 -10.91 -2.70 9.18
CA ARG A 281 -10.35 -1.34 9.37
C ARG A 281 -8.94 -1.21 8.84
N PHE A 282 -8.81 -1.55 7.55
CA PHE A 282 -7.57 -1.41 6.79
C PHE A 282 -7.66 -0.20 5.85
N GLY A 283 -6.59 0.59 5.76
CA GLY A 283 -6.56 1.81 4.95
C GLY A 283 -6.18 1.59 3.49
N ARG A 284 -5.41 0.54 3.19
CA ARG A 284 -5.15 0.09 1.82
C ARG A 284 -5.88 -1.23 1.53
N ASN A 285 -5.14 -2.32 1.39
CA ASN A 285 -5.71 -3.62 1.07
C ASN A 285 -5.88 -4.48 2.32
N GLY A 286 -6.92 -5.31 2.36
CA GLY A 286 -7.05 -6.37 3.36
C GLY A 286 -6.03 -7.48 3.09
N LEU A 287 -5.94 -7.89 1.82
CA LEU A 287 -4.93 -8.82 1.30
C LEU A 287 -4.29 -8.22 0.05
N SER A 288 -2.97 -8.09 0.06
CA SER A 288 -2.16 -7.62 -1.06
C SER A 288 -1.19 -8.74 -1.46
N VAL A 289 -1.34 -9.29 -2.68
CA VAL A 289 -0.64 -10.51 -3.12
C VAL A 289 0.06 -10.28 -4.46
N TRP A 290 1.38 -10.39 -4.47
CA TRP A 290 2.23 -10.02 -5.61
C TRP A 290 3.24 -11.12 -5.93
N ASP A 291 3.75 -11.08 -7.17
CA ASP A 291 4.78 -11.96 -7.73
C ASP A 291 4.35 -13.40 -8.03
N PRO A 292 4.95 -14.03 -9.05
CA PRO A 292 4.64 -15.41 -9.40
C PRO A 292 5.01 -16.38 -8.28
N GLY A 293 4.09 -17.26 -7.93
CA GLY A 293 4.28 -18.27 -6.89
C GLY A 293 3.90 -17.81 -5.48
N THR A 294 3.61 -16.53 -5.28
CA THR A 294 3.03 -16.05 -4.03
C THR A 294 1.56 -16.45 -3.97
N ARG A 295 1.13 -16.97 -2.82
CA ARG A 295 -0.23 -17.50 -2.65
C ARG A 295 -0.82 -17.20 -1.28
N VAL A 296 -2.10 -16.85 -1.28
CA VAL A 296 -2.95 -16.85 -0.09
C VAL A 296 -4.07 -17.88 -0.21
N ASP A 297 -4.33 -18.61 0.88
CA ASP A 297 -5.45 -19.54 1.03
C ASP A 297 -6.27 -19.12 2.25
N ALA A 298 -7.44 -18.54 2.03
CA ALA A 298 -8.31 -18.01 3.07
C ALA A 298 -9.59 -18.86 3.16
N ASN A 299 -9.79 -19.51 4.30
CA ASN A 299 -10.94 -20.35 4.58
C ASN A 299 -11.77 -19.77 5.72
N GLN A 300 -13.08 -19.58 5.51
CA GLN A 300 -14.02 -19.07 6.52
C GLN A 300 -13.61 -17.71 7.11
N CYS A 301 -12.97 -16.85 6.30
CA CYS A 301 -12.45 -15.57 6.74
C CYS A 301 -13.42 -14.42 6.46
N GLU A 302 -13.27 -13.33 7.19
CA GLU A 302 -14.10 -12.13 7.06
C GLU A 302 -13.21 -10.90 6.84
N LEU A 303 -13.39 -10.20 5.71
CA LEU A 303 -12.65 -9.00 5.33
C LEU A 303 -13.64 -7.83 5.23
N HIS A 304 -13.54 -6.83 6.10
CA HIS A 304 -14.55 -5.77 6.13
C HIS A 304 -14.11 -4.40 6.68
N GLU A 305 -14.97 -3.39 6.57
CA GLU A 305 -14.73 -2.03 7.08
C GLU A 305 -13.43 -1.42 6.53
N SER A 306 -13.27 -1.30 5.20
CA SER A 306 -12.12 -0.55 4.67
C SER A 306 -12.22 0.94 5.00
N THR A 307 -11.10 1.57 5.37
CA THR A 307 -11.05 3.00 5.66
C THR A 307 -10.50 3.85 4.51
N GLY A 308 -10.01 3.22 3.43
CA GLY A 308 -9.55 3.90 2.23
C GLY A 308 -10.36 3.52 0.99
N ASP A 309 -9.84 3.83 -0.20
CA ASP A 309 -10.50 3.60 -1.49
C ASP A 309 -9.89 2.44 -2.29
N TYR A 310 -9.08 1.60 -1.65
CA TYR A 310 -8.39 0.46 -2.26
C TYR A 310 -9.25 -0.82 -2.19
N PRO A 311 -9.02 -1.82 -3.07
CA PRO A 311 -9.75 -3.08 -3.03
C PRO A 311 -9.41 -3.91 -1.79
N ALA A 312 -10.37 -4.69 -1.29
CA ALA A 312 -10.15 -5.55 -0.13
C ALA A 312 -9.10 -6.65 -0.41
N VAL A 313 -9.14 -7.25 -1.60
CA VAL A 313 -8.16 -8.23 -2.06
C VAL A 313 -7.58 -7.78 -3.40
N TRP A 314 -6.27 -7.63 -3.46
CA TRP A 314 -5.52 -7.30 -4.67
C TRP A 314 -4.57 -8.44 -5.01
N VAL A 315 -4.70 -8.99 -6.22
CA VAL A 315 -3.81 -10.03 -6.75
C VAL A 315 -3.23 -9.57 -8.09
N SER A 316 -1.90 -9.47 -8.16
CA SER A 316 -1.16 -8.96 -9.33
C SER A 316 0.09 -9.81 -9.62
N ASP A 317 0.75 -9.52 -10.75
CA ASP A 317 2.07 -10.05 -11.09
C ASP A 317 2.21 -11.59 -11.04
N GLY A 318 1.16 -12.33 -11.40
CA GLY A 318 1.20 -13.80 -11.45
C GLY A 318 0.92 -14.49 -10.11
N ALA A 319 0.47 -13.75 -9.10
CA ALA A 319 0.11 -14.29 -7.80
C ALA A 319 -1.23 -15.03 -7.80
N THR A 320 -1.51 -15.76 -6.72
CA THR A 320 -2.76 -16.52 -6.58
C THR A 320 -3.45 -16.29 -5.24
N ALA A 321 -4.79 -16.22 -5.24
CA ALA A 321 -5.59 -16.21 -4.01
C ALA A 321 -6.73 -17.21 -4.08
N VAL A 322 -6.99 -17.90 -2.98
CA VAL A 322 -8.16 -18.77 -2.80
C VAL A 322 -8.98 -18.25 -1.63
N LEU A 323 -10.27 -18.03 -1.85
CA LEU A 323 -11.23 -17.63 -0.83
C LEU A 323 -12.35 -18.69 -0.79
N ASP A 324 -12.39 -19.48 0.28
CA ASP A 324 -13.40 -20.51 0.49
C ASP A 324 -14.27 -20.15 1.69
N SER A 325 -15.60 -20.09 1.49
CA SER A 325 -16.57 -19.80 2.53
C SER A 325 -16.34 -18.46 3.24
N CYS A 326 -15.81 -17.48 2.51
CA CYS A 326 -15.40 -16.17 3.03
C CYS A 326 -16.51 -15.12 2.91
N ARG A 327 -16.42 -14.07 3.72
CA ARG A 327 -17.25 -12.86 3.60
C ARG A 327 -16.37 -11.65 3.33
N VAL A 328 -16.68 -10.89 2.29
CA VAL A 328 -16.04 -9.59 2.01
C VAL A 328 -17.14 -8.54 1.93
N HIS A 329 -17.15 -7.57 2.85
CA HIS A 329 -18.23 -6.59 2.92
C HIS A 329 -17.84 -5.23 3.48
N ASP A 330 -18.64 -4.20 3.21
CA ASP A 330 -18.37 -2.80 3.60
C ASP A 330 -17.02 -2.31 3.05
N VAL A 331 -16.82 -2.47 1.74
CA VAL A 331 -15.55 -2.16 1.04
C VAL A 331 -15.79 -1.36 -0.25
N PRO A 332 -14.84 -0.52 -0.68
CA PRO A 332 -14.87 0.15 -1.98
C PRO A 332 -15.04 -0.83 -3.14
N ASP A 333 -14.10 -1.76 -3.25
CA ASP A 333 -14.01 -2.82 -4.25
C ASP A 333 -13.64 -4.10 -3.50
N ALA A 334 -14.23 -5.24 -3.85
CA ALA A 334 -13.95 -6.47 -3.10
C ALA A 334 -12.71 -7.19 -3.63
N LEU A 335 -12.70 -7.58 -4.91
CA LEU A 335 -11.59 -8.32 -5.52
C LEU A 335 -11.09 -7.61 -6.78
N PHE A 336 -9.77 -7.40 -6.85
CA PHE A 336 -9.08 -6.89 -8.03
C PHE A 336 -7.98 -7.87 -8.45
N VAL A 337 -8.09 -8.39 -9.68
CA VAL A 337 -7.14 -9.34 -10.26
C VAL A 337 -6.58 -8.77 -11.55
N LEU A 338 -5.28 -8.55 -11.57
CA LEU A 338 -4.57 -7.88 -12.66
C LEU A 338 -3.41 -8.74 -13.15
N ASP A 339 -2.96 -8.48 -14.37
CA ASP A 339 -1.81 -9.09 -15.01
C ASP A 339 -1.97 -10.57 -15.39
N ARG A 340 -1.25 -10.93 -16.46
CA ARG A 340 -1.27 -12.27 -17.00
C ARG A 340 -0.68 -13.26 -15.99
N GLY A 341 -1.45 -14.29 -15.70
CA GLY A 341 -1.06 -15.38 -14.80
C GLY A 341 -1.59 -15.21 -13.39
N SER A 342 -2.07 -14.02 -13.02
CA SER A 342 -2.73 -13.82 -11.74
C SER A 342 -4.09 -14.52 -11.72
N ARG A 343 -4.40 -15.16 -10.60
CA ARG A 343 -5.62 -15.96 -10.46
C ARG A 343 -6.26 -15.83 -9.09
N VAL A 344 -7.58 -15.72 -9.09
CA VAL A 344 -8.39 -15.87 -7.87
C VAL A 344 -9.41 -17.00 -8.05
N ASP A 345 -9.49 -17.88 -7.06
CA ASP A 345 -10.55 -18.88 -6.93
C ASP A 345 -11.41 -18.54 -5.70
N VAL A 346 -12.70 -18.32 -5.89
CA VAL A 346 -13.66 -17.97 -4.85
C VAL A 346 -14.77 -19.01 -4.83
N VAL A 347 -15.01 -19.63 -3.68
CA VAL A 347 -15.98 -20.71 -3.51
C VAL A 347 -16.89 -20.42 -2.32
N ASP A 348 -18.20 -20.63 -2.48
CA ASP A 348 -19.22 -20.50 -1.43
C ASP A 348 -19.11 -19.21 -0.58
N SER A 349 -18.70 -18.11 -1.22
CA SER A 349 -18.37 -16.86 -0.53
C SER A 349 -19.41 -15.77 -0.79
N ASP A 350 -19.55 -14.84 0.17
CA ASP A 350 -20.45 -13.69 0.10
C ASP A 350 -19.64 -12.39 -0.08
N LEU A 351 -19.93 -11.66 -1.16
CA LEU A 351 -19.40 -10.33 -1.45
C LEU A 351 -20.58 -9.34 -1.35
N SER A 352 -20.64 -8.52 -0.31
CA SER A 352 -21.79 -7.63 -0.08
C SER A 352 -21.42 -6.20 0.30
N GLN A 353 -22.33 -5.24 0.05
CA GLN A 353 -22.10 -3.83 0.39
C GLN A 353 -20.80 -3.30 -0.23
N VAL A 354 -20.62 -3.55 -1.52
CA VAL A 354 -19.43 -3.15 -2.27
C VAL A 354 -19.74 -1.85 -3.00
N ARG A 355 -19.03 -0.76 -2.70
CA ARG A 355 -19.37 0.56 -3.25
C ARG A 355 -19.28 0.61 -4.78
N ASN A 356 -18.27 -0.06 -5.34
CA ASN A 356 -17.91 -0.03 -6.74
C ASN A 356 -18.05 -1.45 -7.35
N THR A 357 -16.95 -2.16 -7.56
CA THR A 357 -16.93 -3.46 -8.24
C THR A 357 -16.66 -4.59 -7.27
N ALA A 358 -17.51 -5.61 -7.25
CA ALA A 358 -17.26 -6.80 -6.42
C ALA A 358 -16.12 -7.65 -6.98
N VAL A 359 -16.08 -7.91 -8.29
CA VAL A 359 -14.96 -8.62 -8.91
C VAL A 359 -14.49 -7.92 -10.18
N SER A 360 -13.23 -7.52 -10.23
CA SER A 360 -12.60 -6.92 -11.40
C SER A 360 -11.42 -7.76 -11.89
N VAL A 361 -11.42 -8.12 -13.17
CA VAL A 361 -10.41 -9.01 -13.80
C VAL A 361 -9.89 -8.36 -15.07
N SER A 362 -8.58 -8.09 -15.11
CA SER A 362 -7.92 -7.30 -16.15
C SER A 362 -6.62 -7.94 -16.67
N ASP A 363 -6.13 -7.44 -17.80
CA ASP A 363 -4.76 -7.65 -18.30
C ASP A 363 -4.29 -9.11 -18.43
N GLY A 364 -5.21 -10.03 -18.71
CA GLY A 364 -4.91 -11.46 -18.88
C GLY A 364 -5.03 -12.28 -17.61
N ALA A 365 -5.56 -11.70 -16.53
CA ALA A 365 -5.85 -12.39 -15.29
C ALA A 365 -7.08 -13.32 -15.39
N THR A 366 -7.25 -14.19 -14.40
CA THR A 366 -8.41 -15.10 -14.35
C THR A 366 -9.10 -15.10 -12.99
N ALA A 367 -10.43 -15.20 -12.99
CA ALA A 367 -11.19 -15.41 -11.76
C ALA A 367 -12.19 -16.57 -11.91
N GLN A 368 -12.16 -17.50 -10.97
CA GLN A 368 -13.14 -18.58 -10.85
C GLN A 368 -14.02 -18.31 -9.63
N LEU A 369 -15.33 -18.19 -9.85
CA LEU A 369 -16.34 -18.01 -8.82
C LEU A 369 -17.31 -19.18 -8.89
N ASP A 370 -17.41 -19.95 -7.81
CA ASP A 370 -18.29 -21.12 -7.70
C ASP A 370 -19.26 -20.94 -6.51
N ASP A 371 -20.56 -20.95 -6.82
CA ASP A 371 -21.66 -20.85 -5.85
C ASP A 371 -21.62 -19.59 -4.94
N CYS A 372 -20.95 -18.51 -5.40
CA CYS A 372 -20.84 -17.24 -4.69
C CYS A 372 -22.11 -16.37 -4.72
N ARG A 373 -22.25 -15.50 -3.71
CA ARG A 373 -23.33 -14.49 -3.62
C ARG A 373 -22.75 -13.09 -3.66
N ILE A 374 -23.21 -12.27 -4.59
CA ILE A 374 -22.83 -10.86 -4.73
C ILE A 374 -24.07 -10.01 -4.47
N ARG A 375 -24.00 -9.07 -3.52
CA ARG A 375 -25.15 -8.23 -3.14
C ARG A 375 -24.74 -6.76 -3.01
N GLU A 376 -25.61 -5.85 -3.44
CA GLU A 376 -25.43 -4.40 -3.23
C GLU A 376 -24.07 -3.91 -3.73
N ALA A 377 -23.77 -4.16 -5.02
CA ALA A 377 -22.54 -3.74 -5.69
C ALA A 377 -22.88 -2.88 -6.92
N ALA A 378 -22.15 -1.80 -7.22
CA ALA A 378 -22.41 -1.08 -8.48
C ALA A 378 -22.21 -2.00 -9.70
N THR A 379 -21.12 -2.77 -9.69
CA THR A 379 -20.86 -3.82 -10.67
C THR A 379 -20.62 -5.15 -9.98
N GLY A 380 -21.34 -6.20 -10.38
CA GLY A 380 -21.15 -7.54 -9.83
C GLY A 380 -19.80 -8.15 -10.23
N ALA A 381 -19.61 -8.43 -11.52
CA ALA A 381 -18.33 -8.89 -12.05
C ALA A 381 -17.95 -8.17 -13.34
N TRP A 382 -16.70 -7.76 -13.46
CA TRP A 382 -16.17 -7.04 -14.62
C TRP A 382 -14.94 -7.75 -15.18
N PHE A 383 -15.08 -8.29 -16.38
CA PHE A 383 -13.99 -8.85 -17.17
C PHE A 383 -13.59 -7.87 -18.28
N ARG A 384 -12.30 -7.53 -18.33
CA ARG A 384 -11.77 -6.53 -19.27
C ARG A 384 -10.40 -6.93 -19.79
N ASP A 385 -10.12 -6.53 -21.03
CA ASP A 385 -8.89 -6.82 -21.79
C ASP A 385 -8.74 -8.25 -22.30
N HIS A 386 -8.01 -8.37 -23.41
CA HIS A 386 -7.76 -9.65 -24.06
C HIS A 386 -7.00 -10.62 -23.16
N GLY A 387 -7.48 -11.85 -23.12
CA GLY A 387 -6.90 -12.92 -22.31
C GLY A 387 -7.48 -12.97 -20.90
N SER A 388 -8.17 -11.92 -20.45
CA SER A 388 -8.89 -11.95 -19.18
C SER A 388 -10.13 -12.82 -19.31
N GLY A 389 -10.40 -13.63 -18.29
CA GLY A 389 -11.53 -14.53 -18.31
C GLY A 389 -11.66 -15.31 -17.01
N GLY A 390 -12.22 -16.50 -17.11
CA GLY A 390 -12.53 -17.32 -15.95
C GLY A 390 -13.96 -17.83 -15.98
N THR A 391 -14.47 -18.27 -14.83
CA THR A 391 -15.78 -18.91 -14.74
C THR A 391 -16.60 -18.32 -13.62
N LEU A 392 -17.88 -18.01 -13.87
CA LEU A 392 -18.88 -17.73 -12.84
C LEU A 392 -19.92 -18.84 -12.90
N ALA A 393 -19.87 -19.80 -11.98
CA ALA A 393 -20.77 -20.95 -11.95
C ALA A 393 -21.66 -20.95 -10.71
N GLY A 394 -22.99 -21.02 -10.90
CA GLY A 394 -23.94 -21.11 -9.79
C GLY A 394 -24.05 -19.84 -8.94
N CYS A 395 -23.52 -18.72 -9.40
CA CYS A 395 -23.50 -17.48 -8.62
C CYS A 395 -24.87 -16.77 -8.60
N THR A 396 -25.09 -15.97 -7.57
CA THR A 396 -26.22 -15.03 -7.50
C THR A 396 -25.71 -13.60 -7.39
N ILE A 397 -26.29 -12.69 -8.17
CA ILE A 397 -25.97 -11.26 -8.13
C ILE A 397 -27.28 -10.51 -7.90
N ASP A 398 -27.38 -9.77 -6.79
CA ASP A 398 -28.61 -9.07 -6.39
C ASP A 398 -28.35 -7.59 -6.11
N GLY A 399 -29.23 -6.73 -6.63
CA GLY A 399 -29.20 -5.29 -6.38
C GLY A 399 -27.99 -4.58 -6.98
N ALA A 400 -27.44 -5.07 -8.09
CA ALA A 400 -26.33 -4.43 -8.79
C ALA A 400 -26.78 -3.43 -9.87
N SER A 401 -25.98 -2.41 -10.19
CA SER A 401 -26.33 -1.55 -11.35
C SER A 401 -26.20 -2.34 -12.64
N THR A 402 -25.06 -3.00 -12.81
CA THR A 402 -24.86 -4.02 -13.84
C THR A 402 -24.37 -5.32 -13.22
N GLY A 403 -24.99 -6.45 -13.59
CA GLY A 403 -24.64 -7.76 -13.05
C GLY A 403 -23.24 -8.21 -13.47
N VAL A 404 -23.06 -8.47 -14.77
CA VAL A 404 -21.76 -8.85 -15.33
C VAL A 404 -21.43 -7.98 -16.54
N ILE A 405 -20.22 -7.43 -16.56
CA ILE A 405 -19.66 -6.63 -17.66
C ILE A 405 -18.54 -7.42 -18.32
N VAL A 406 -18.58 -7.54 -19.65
CA VAL A 406 -17.51 -8.15 -20.43
C VAL A 406 -17.09 -7.26 -21.58
N THR A 407 -15.81 -6.94 -21.64
CA THR A 407 -15.32 -5.87 -22.50
C THR A 407 -13.91 -6.11 -23.04
N LYS A 408 -13.57 -5.44 -24.15
CA LYS A 408 -12.22 -5.43 -24.77
C LYS A 408 -11.64 -6.82 -25.05
N GLY A 409 -12.48 -7.70 -25.57
CA GLY A 409 -12.06 -9.05 -25.93
C GLY A 409 -11.70 -9.97 -24.77
N ALA A 410 -12.13 -9.64 -23.54
CA ALA A 410 -12.25 -10.62 -22.48
C ALA A 410 -13.27 -11.71 -22.86
N ASP A 411 -13.09 -12.93 -22.32
CA ASP A 411 -13.90 -14.11 -22.69
C ASP A 411 -14.18 -15.04 -21.49
N PRO A 412 -15.05 -14.62 -20.54
CA PRO A 412 -15.46 -15.46 -19.42
C PRO A 412 -16.54 -16.47 -19.82
N ARG A 413 -16.63 -17.53 -19.02
CA ARG A 413 -17.76 -18.48 -19.04
C ARG A 413 -18.66 -18.21 -17.85
N VAL A 414 -19.95 -18.05 -18.10
CA VAL A 414 -20.95 -17.83 -17.06
C VAL A 414 -21.98 -18.92 -17.15
N GLU A 415 -22.15 -19.68 -16.07
CA GLU A 415 -23.00 -20.87 -16.04
C GLU A 415 -23.92 -20.85 -14.83
N ARG A 416 -25.22 -21.12 -15.01
CA ARG A 416 -26.20 -21.22 -13.90
C ARG A 416 -26.25 -19.97 -13.00
N THR A 417 -25.87 -18.80 -13.51
CA THR A 417 -25.83 -17.56 -12.74
C THR A 417 -27.15 -16.81 -12.82
N THR A 418 -27.63 -16.32 -11.67
CA THR A 418 -28.86 -15.53 -11.58
C THR A 418 -28.57 -14.09 -11.20
N VAL A 419 -29.03 -13.14 -12.01
CA VAL A 419 -28.96 -11.70 -11.74
C VAL A 419 -30.36 -11.17 -11.43
N THR A 420 -30.54 -10.54 -10.28
CA THR A 420 -31.84 -10.06 -9.79
C THR A 420 -31.82 -8.54 -9.62
N SER A 421 -32.88 -7.89 -10.10
CA SER A 421 -33.13 -6.46 -10.00
C SER A 421 -32.01 -5.53 -10.49
N PRO A 422 -31.31 -5.81 -11.62
CA PRO A 422 -30.24 -4.92 -12.06
C PRO A 422 -30.80 -3.61 -12.63
N THR A 423 -30.18 -2.47 -12.30
CA THR A 423 -30.72 -1.17 -12.70
C THR A 423 -30.49 -0.83 -14.17
N GLU A 424 -29.36 -1.23 -14.74
CA GLU A 424 -28.95 -0.94 -16.11
C GLU A 424 -28.96 -2.18 -17.01
N ALA A 425 -28.25 -3.25 -16.62
CA ALA A 425 -28.21 -4.49 -17.37
C ALA A 425 -27.92 -5.70 -16.49
N GLY A 426 -28.52 -6.85 -16.79
CA GLY A 426 -28.11 -8.11 -16.18
C GLY A 426 -26.72 -8.53 -16.66
N PHE A 427 -26.58 -8.64 -17.98
CA PHE A 427 -25.32 -8.94 -18.65
C PHE A 427 -25.07 -7.88 -19.71
N TYR A 428 -23.89 -7.24 -19.66
CA TYR A 428 -23.47 -6.23 -20.61
C TYR A 428 -22.18 -6.67 -21.32
N VAL A 429 -22.21 -6.72 -22.65
CA VAL A 429 -21.06 -7.10 -23.46
C VAL A 429 -20.84 -6.05 -24.55
N SER A 430 -19.64 -5.46 -24.60
CA SER A 430 -19.30 -4.40 -25.55
C SER A 430 -17.81 -4.43 -25.92
N ALA A 431 -17.41 -3.57 -26.87
CA ALA A 431 -16.01 -3.39 -27.28
C ALA A 431 -15.26 -4.72 -27.54
N GLU A 432 -15.74 -5.54 -28.47
CA GLU A 432 -15.17 -6.86 -28.81
C GLU A 432 -15.20 -7.93 -27.69
N GLY A 433 -15.85 -7.63 -26.55
CA GLY A 433 -16.08 -8.61 -25.49
C GLY A 433 -16.73 -9.89 -26.03
N ARG A 434 -16.31 -11.03 -25.48
CA ARG A 434 -16.84 -12.35 -25.80
C ARG A 434 -17.34 -13.00 -24.54
N GLY A 435 -18.18 -14.00 -24.67
CA GLY A 435 -18.60 -14.74 -23.48
C GLY A 435 -19.51 -15.88 -23.84
N THR A 436 -19.44 -16.93 -23.03
CA THR A 436 -20.35 -18.07 -23.11
C THR A 436 -21.27 -18.02 -21.91
N PHE A 437 -22.56 -17.83 -22.15
CA PHE A 437 -23.60 -17.75 -21.13
C PHE A 437 -24.49 -18.98 -21.23
N HIS A 438 -24.51 -19.79 -20.17
CA HIS A 438 -25.21 -21.06 -20.14
C HIS A 438 -26.17 -21.14 -18.97
N ASN A 439 -27.45 -21.36 -19.23
CA ASN A 439 -28.47 -21.50 -18.19
C ASN A 439 -28.52 -20.30 -17.22
N CYS A 440 -28.23 -19.10 -17.72
CA CYS A 440 -28.24 -17.86 -16.93
C CYS A 440 -29.65 -17.27 -16.86
N ARG A 441 -29.98 -16.64 -15.73
CA ARG A 441 -31.27 -16.01 -15.51
C ARG A 441 -31.10 -14.54 -15.14
N VAL A 442 -31.87 -13.65 -15.77
CA VAL A 442 -32.04 -12.27 -15.32
C VAL A 442 -33.49 -12.03 -14.96
N THR A 443 -33.78 -11.41 -13.81
CA THR A 443 -35.15 -11.09 -13.43
C THR A 443 -35.27 -9.70 -12.80
N GLY A 444 -36.33 -8.96 -13.15
CA GLY A 444 -36.67 -7.69 -12.50
C GLY A 444 -35.80 -6.49 -12.89
N SER A 445 -35.16 -6.50 -14.06
CA SER A 445 -34.30 -5.38 -14.48
C SER A 445 -35.09 -4.11 -14.80
N SER A 446 -34.63 -2.94 -14.34
CA SER A 446 -35.15 -1.65 -14.85
C SER A 446 -34.52 -1.25 -16.19
N GLY A 447 -33.47 -1.94 -16.61
CA GLY A 447 -32.85 -1.81 -17.91
C GLY A 447 -33.05 -3.06 -18.75
N TYR A 448 -31.95 -3.59 -19.30
CA TYR A 448 -31.96 -4.75 -20.19
C TYR A 448 -31.62 -6.04 -19.45
N GLY A 449 -32.14 -7.18 -19.92
CA GLY A 449 -31.69 -8.48 -19.45
C GLY A 449 -30.25 -8.77 -19.90
N PHE A 450 -30.10 -9.01 -21.20
CA PHE A 450 -28.81 -9.09 -21.90
C PHE A 450 -28.70 -7.91 -22.86
N HIS A 451 -27.63 -7.15 -22.76
CA HIS A 451 -27.31 -6.02 -23.62
C HIS A 451 -25.96 -6.27 -24.28
N ILE A 452 -25.98 -6.69 -25.54
CA ILE A 452 -24.78 -7.05 -26.30
C ILE A 452 -24.68 -6.16 -27.52
N ILE A 453 -23.61 -5.36 -27.59
CA ILE A 453 -23.45 -4.30 -28.60
C ILE A 453 -22.11 -4.40 -29.32
N ASP A 454 -21.80 -3.43 -30.18
CA ASP A 454 -20.51 -3.30 -30.90
C ASP A 454 -20.09 -4.55 -31.70
N GLY A 455 -21.07 -5.27 -32.28
CA GLY A 455 -20.80 -6.48 -33.06
C GLY A 455 -20.21 -7.64 -32.24
N CYS A 456 -20.33 -7.60 -30.91
CA CYS A 456 -19.76 -8.60 -30.02
C CYS A 456 -20.33 -10.01 -30.29
N ARG A 457 -19.45 -11.00 -30.26
CA ARG A 457 -19.79 -12.41 -30.49
C ARG A 457 -19.86 -13.11 -29.15
N SER A 458 -21.08 -13.35 -28.68
CA SER A 458 -21.35 -14.12 -27.47
C SER A 458 -22.26 -15.30 -27.79
N THR A 459 -22.11 -16.38 -27.03
CA THR A 459 -22.99 -17.55 -27.14
C THR A 459 -23.90 -17.60 -25.93
N LEU A 460 -25.21 -17.63 -26.15
CA LEU A 460 -26.23 -17.71 -25.12
C LEU A 460 -27.02 -19.00 -25.35
N THR A 461 -26.97 -19.91 -24.38
CA THR A 461 -27.69 -21.20 -24.46
C THR A 461 -28.57 -21.37 -23.23
N ARG A 462 -29.86 -21.65 -23.41
CA ARG A 462 -30.83 -21.88 -22.33
C ARG A 462 -30.93 -20.74 -21.32
N CYS A 463 -30.69 -19.49 -21.76
CA CYS A 463 -30.79 -18.32 -20.90
C CYS A 463 -32.23 -17.83 -20.80
N ARG A 464 -32.60 -17.24 -19.66
CA ARG A 464 -33.96 -16.74 -19.42
C ARG A 464 -33.95 -15.32 -18.87
N THR A 465 -34.80 -14.47 -19.42
CA THR A 465 -35.04 -13.13 -18.91
C THR A 465 -36.51 -12.97 -18.52
N GLU A 466 -36.75 -12.22 -17.45
CA GLU A 466 -38.09 -11.98 -16.91
C GLU A 466 -38.21 -10.58 -16.32
N ARG A 467 -39.33 -9.91 -16.52
CA ARG A 467 -39.62 -8.60 -15.89
C ARG A 467 -38.52 -7.56 -16.14
N CYS A 468 -38.00 -7.46 -17.37
CA CYS A 468 -37.00 -6.50 -17.84
C CYS A 468 -37.63 -5.30 -18.57
N SER A 469 -37.52 -4.10 -18.00
CA SER A 469 -38.30 -2.92 -18.43
C SER A 469 -37.91 -2.37 -19.81
N ARG A 470 -36.64 -2.51 -20.24
CA ARG A 470 -36.18 -2.08 -21.57
C ARG A 470 -36.08 -3.23 -22.57
N GLY A 471 -36.34 -4.46 -22.14
CA GLY A 471 -36.32 -5.68 -22.97
C GLY A 471 -35.41 -6.77 -22.41
N GLY A 472 -35.80 -8.03 -22.65
CA GLY A 472 -35.03 -9.19 -22.23
C GLY A 472 -33.69 -9.34 -22.94
N TYR A 473 -33.66 -9.15 -24.26
CA TYR A 473 -32.46 -9.26 -25.10
C TYR A 473 -32.36 -8.06 -26.06
N GLU A 474 -31.26 -7.32 -25.99
CA GLU A 474 -30.94 -6.21 -26.89
C GLU A 474 -29.61 -6.51 -27.60
N PHE A 475 -29.67 -6.61 -28.93
CA PHE A 475 -28.52 -6.87 -29.80
C PHE A 475 -28.43 -5.76 -30.85
N SER A 476 -27.40 -4.92 -30.78
CA SER A 476 -27.27 -3.80 -31.72
C SER A 476 -26.98 -4.26 -33.16
N GLU A 477 -26.36 -5.44 -33.30
CA GLU A 477 -25.92 -6.02 -34.56
C GLU A 477 -26.09 -7.54 -34.56
N ALA A 478 -26.09 -8.15 -35.76
CA ALA A 478 -26.06 -9.60 -35.88
C ALA A 478 -24.67 -10.12 -35.46
N GLY A 479 -24.60 -10.80 -34.32
CA GLY A 479 -23.32 -11.27 -33.76
C GLY A 479 -23.48 -12.40 -32.73
N PRO A 480 -24.40 -12.28 -31.76
CA PRO A 480 -24.60 -13.32 -30.77
C PRO A 480 -25.27 -14.58 -31.33
N ILE A 481 -24.83 -15.75 -30.87
CA ILE A 481 -25.49 -17.04 -31.11
C ILE A 481 -26.45 -17.26 -29.94
N VAL A 482 -27.74 -17.42 -30.23
CA VAL A 482 -28.80 -17.58 -29.22
C VAL A 482 -29.54 -18.89 -29.46
N GLU A 483 -29.48 -19.80 -28.49
CA GLU A 483 -30.07 -21.15 -28.56
C GLU A 483 -30.93 -21.41 -27.32
N ASP A 484 -32.18 -21.85 -27.51
CA ASP A 484 -33.13 -22.19 -26.45
C ASP A 484 -33.33 -21.10 -25.37
N CYS A 485 -33.19 -19.82 -25.74
CA CYS A 485 -33.37 -18.68 -24.83
C CYS A 485 -34.82 -18.17 -24.83
N THR A 486 -35.29 -17.67 -23.68
CA THR A 486 -36.69 -17.21 -23.51
C THR A 486 -36.76 -15.86 -22.78
N SER A 487 -37.71 -15.00 -23.16
CA SER A 487 -38.06 -13.74 -22.51
C SER A 487 -39.58 -13.59 -22.47
N ASP A 488 -40.14 -13.02 -21.40
CA ASP A 488 -41.57 -12.66 -21.29
C ASP A 488 -41.88 -11.29 -21.94
N GLU A 489 -40.89 -10.43 -22.22
CA GLU A 489 -41.06 -9.18 -22.96
C GLU A 489 -40.77 -9.29 -24.46
N SER A 490 -39.91 -10.21 -24.87
CA SER A 490 -39.64 -10.45 -26.29
C SER A 490 -40.66 -11.43 -26.85
N ALA A 491 -41.64 -10.92 -27.60
CA ALA A 491 -42.47 -11.76 -28.46
C ALA A 491 -41.57 -12.47 -29.50
N ALA A 492 -41.21 -13.73 -29.23
CA ALA A 492 -40.49 -14.66 -30.12
C ALA A 492 -39.26 -14.08 -30.85
N THR A 493 -38.06 -14.35 -30.35
CA THR A 493 -36.82 -14.21 -31.14
C THR A 493 -36.93 -15.09 -32.41
N PRO A 494 -36.48 -14.64 -33.60
CA PRO A 494 -36.58 -15.45 -34.81
C PRO A 494 -35.74 -16.72 -34.64
N ALA A 495 -36.37 -17.89 -34.78
CA ALA A 495 -35.68 -19.16 -34.80
C ALA A 495 -34.57 -19.15 -35.86
N ALA A 496 -33.33 -19.42 -35.42
CA ALA A 496 -32.20 -19.68 -36.29
C ALA A 496 -32.55 -20.79 -37.28
N ARG A 497 -32.58 -20.49 -38.59
CA ARG A 497 -32.64 -21.51 -39.64
C ARG A 497 -31.23 -21.90 -40.05
N SER A 498 -30.88 -23.13 -39.71
CA SER A 498 -29.82 -23.93 -40.35
C SER A 498 -30.02 -23.97 -41.87
N ALA A 499 -28.94 -23.74 -42.64
CA ALA A 499 -28.82 -24.21 -44.02
C ALA A 499 -27.35 -24.37 -44.44
N ALA A 500 -26.95 -25.63 -44.64
CA ALA A 500 -25.87 -26.02 -45.55
C ALA A 500 -26.42 -26.08 -47.01
N PRO A 501 -25.57 -26.10 -48.05
CA PRO A 501 -25.80 -25.33 -49.29
C PRO A 501 -26.48 -26.12 -50.41
N ALA A 502 -27.23 -25.42 -51.28
CA ALA A 502 -27.57 -25.91 -52.61
C ALA A 502 -27.60 -24.77 -53.64
N ALA A 503 -27.00 -25.06 -54.79
CA ALA A 503 -26.71 -24.16 -55.90
C ALA A 503 -27.95 -23.73 -56.71
N GLY A 504 -27.86 -22.57 -57.39
CA GLY A 504 -28.79 -22.16 -58.43
C GLY A 504 -28.70 -20.68 -58.83
N THR A 505 -27.97 -20.42 -59.90
CA THR A 505 -27.73 -19.22 -60.76
C THR A 505 -28.79 -18.09 -60.82
N PRO A 506 -28.38 -16.86 -61.22
CA PRO A 506 -29.06 -15.59 -60.93
C PRO A 506 -29.97 -15.11 -62.08
N ALA A 507 -30.92 -14.24 -61.75
CA ALA A 507 -31.59 -13.39 -62.72
C ALA A 507 -31.48 -11.93 -62.28
N VAL A 508 -30.77 -11.16 -63.11
CA VAL A 508 -30.68 -9.71 -63.11
C VAL A 508 -31.91 -9.18 -63.83
N GLU A 509 -32.60 -8.19 -63.26
CA GLU A 509 -33.32 -7.17 -64.04
C GLU A 509 -33.21 -5.80 -63.35
N THR A 510 -32.44 -4.93 -64.01
CA THR A 510 -32.34 -3.48 -63.82
C THR A 510 -33.40 -2.77 -64.68
N ALA A 511 -34.05 -1.73 -64.15
CA ALA A 511 -34.47 -0.50 -64.86
C ALA A 511 -35.32 0.38 -63.89
N THR A 512 -34.76 1.45 -63.31
CA THR A 512 -34.78 2.87 -63.75
C THR A 512 -36.05 3.68 -63.44
N SER A 513 -35.82 4.67 -62.56
CA SER A 513 -36.19 6.10 -62.64
C SER A 513 -37.67 6.55 -62.62
N THR A 514 -38.01 7.41 -61.65
CA THR A 514 -38.17 8.88 -61.77
C THR A 514 -39.17 9.45 -60.75
N GLY A 515 -38.92 10.70 -60.34
CA GLY A 515 -39.99 11.70 -60.12
C GLY A 515 -40.61 11.75 -58.73
N GLY A 516 -40.26 12.81 -57.99
CA GLY A 516 -40.81 13.09 -56.66
C GLY A 516 -42.09 13.92 -56.65
N LEU A 517 -42.47 14.24 -55.41
CA LEU A 517 -43.20 15.40 -54.86
C LEU A 517 -44.48 15.06 -54.06
N LEU A 518 -44.49 15.63 -52.84
CA LEU A 518 -45.60 16.04 -51.97
C LEU A 518 -46.01 15.13 -50.80
N GLY A 519 -45.93 15.70 -49.59
CA GLY A 519 -46.53 15.21 -48.35
C GLY A 519 -45.67 15.46 -47.11
N SER A 520 -45.42 16.72 -46.72
CA SER A 520 -46.08 17.41 -45.58
C SER A 520 -45.56 17.03 -44.19
N ILE A 521 -44.83 17.97 -43.58
CA ILE A 521 -44.38 18.04 -42.17
C ILE A 521 -45.51 18.61 -41.30
N PRO A 522 -45.66 18.14 -40.06
CA PRO A 522 -45.81 19.04 -38.90
C PRO A 522 -44.80 18.64 -37.80
N ALA A 523 -43.85 19.51 -37.44
CA ALA A 523 -43.94 20.64 -36.50
C ALA A 523 -43.48 20.25 -35.07
N GLN A 524 -42.37 20.88 -34.68
CA GLN A 524 -41.68 20.80 -33.40
C GLN A 524 -42.60 21.08 -32.20
N ARG A 525 -42.46 20.28 -31.14
CA ARG A 525 -42.79 20.68 -29.78
C ARG A 525 -41.52 20.92 -29.00
N THR A 526 -41.36 22.17 -28.59
CA THR A 526 -40.49 22.65 -27.52
C THR A 526 -40.87 21.95 -26.21
N ALA A 527 -39.90 21.27 -25.59
CA ALA A 527 -39.99 20.83 -24.20
C ALA A 527 -38.86 21.51 -23.42
N ALA A 528 -39.27 22.24 -22.39
CA ALA A 528 -38.42 23.01 -21.50
C ALA A 528 -37.50 22.10 -20.68
N SER A 529 -36.25 22.55 -20.52
CA SER A 529 -35.26 21.99 -19.60
C SER A 529 -35.76 22.11 -18.15
N ALA A 530 -35.92 20.97 -17.48
CA ALA A 530 -36.10 20.90 -16.03
C ALA A 530 -34.71 20.73 -15.40
N ALA A 531 -34.33 21.71 -14.57
CA ALA A 531 -33.08 21.74 -13.84
C ALA A 531 -33.02 20.64 -12.76
N ALA A 532 -31.92 19.90 -12.73
CA ALA A 532 -31.52 19.02 -11.64
C ALA A 532 -31.07 19.84 -10.41
N PRO A 533 -31.22 19.34 -9.17
CA PRO A 533 -30.82 20.07 -7.97
C PRO A 533 -29.29 20.15 -7.86
N ALA A 534 -28.80 21.34 -7.54
CA ALA A 534 -27.38 21.64 -7.38
C ALA A 534 -26.78 20.93 -6.15
N ALA A 535 -25.65 20.27 -6.36
CA ALA A 535 -24.77 19.78 -5.30
C ALA A 535 -24.24 20.96 -4.46
N PRO A 536 -23.95 20.76 -3.15
CA PRO A 536 -23.44 21.82 -2.29
C PRO A 536 -22.06 22.30 -2.75
N ALA A 537 -21.88 23.62 -2.81
CA ALA A 537 -20.64 24.26 -3.21
C ALA A 537 -19.52 23.95 -2.21
N ALA A 538 -18.38 23.46 -2.72
CA ALA A 538 -17.14 23.34 -1.97
C ALA A 538 -16.66 24.72 -1.47
N PRO A 539 -15.99 24.80 -0.31
CA PRO A 539 -15.55 26.07 0.28
C PRO A 539 -14.60 26.82 -0.67
N ALA A 540 -14.79 28.13 -0.78
CA ALA A 540 -13.97 29.01 -1.60
C ALA A 540 -12.52 29.00 -1.07
N VAL A 541 -11.58 28.58 -1.91
CA VAL A 541 -10.14 28.67 -1.63
C VAL A 541 -9.75 30.14 -1.62
N GLU A 542 -9.20 30.64 -0.51
CA GLU A 542 -8.69 32.02 -0.44
C GLU A 542 -7.52 32.21 -1.41
N VAL A 543 -7.69 33.10 -2.39
CA VAL A 543 -6.67 33.39 -3.41
C VAL A 543 -5.57 34.26 -2.80
N ARG A 544 -4.34 33.73 -2.76
CA ARG A 544 -3.15 34.43 -2.24
C ARG A 544 -2.67 35.53 -3.20
N PRO A 545 -2.11 36.65 -2.72
CA PRO A 545 -1.64 37.73 -3.59
C PRO A 545 -0.44 37.30 -4.46
N SER A 546 -0.45 37.68 -5.74
CA SER A 546 0.54 37.27 -6.75
C SER A 546 2.00 37.48 -6.34
N LYS A 547 2.28 38.57 -5.63
CA LYS A 547 3.63 38.89 -5.11
C LYS A 547 4.16 37.87 -4.11
N ALA A 548 3.29 37.26 -3.31
CA ALA A 548 3.69 36.24 -2.34
C ALA A 548 4.08 34.94 -3.05
N VAL A 549 3.25 34.50 -4.00
CA VAL A 549 3.50 33.26 -4.76
C VAL A 549 4.72 33.40 -5.69
N LEU A 550 4.94 34.57 -6.28
CA LEU A 550 6.18 34.87 -7.01
C LEU A 550 7.41 34.86 -6.09
N GLY A 551 7.27 35.31 -4.83
CA GLY A 551 8.32 35.17 -3.82
C GLY A 551 8.66 33.72 -3.49
N GLU A 552 7.67 32.83 -3.43
CA GLU A 552 7.88 31.39 -3.25
C GLU A 552 8.60 30.76 -4.44
N LEU A 553 8.22 31.14 -5.67
CA LEU A 553 8.95 30.74 -6.88
C LEU A 553 10.41 31.21 -6.84
N ASP A 554 10.64 32.44 -6.36
CA ASP A 554 11.98 33.01 -6.25
C ASP A 554 12.82 32.30 -5.19
N ALA A 555 12.19 31.84 -4.12
CA ALA A 555 12.83 31.10 -3.03
C ALA A 555 13.25 29.67 -3.41
N LEU A 556 12.67 29.08 -4.47
CA LEU A 556 13.11 27.75 -4.93
C LEU A 556 14.59 27.79 -5.33
N VAL A 557 15.38 26.82 -4.88
CA VAL A 557 16.80 26.75 -5.22
C VAL A 557 16.97 26.52 -6.73
N GLY A 558 17.94 27.23 -7.33
CA GLY A 558 18.30 27.09 -8.74
C GLY A 558 17.19 27.52 -9.71
N LEU A 559 17.05 26.79 -10.82
CA LEU A 559 15.96 26.95 -11.80
C LEU A 559 15.86 28.33 -12.46
N GLU A 560 16.97 29.07 -12.59
CA GLU A 560 16.95 30.46 -13.08
C GLU A 560 16.33 30.59 -14.49
N SER A 561 16.59 29.63 -15.37
CA SER A 561 15.96 29.55 -16.69
C SER A 561 14.44 29.41 -16.60
N VAL A 562 13.95 28.52 -15.72
CA VAL A 562 12.52 28.27 -15.49
C VAL A 562 11.85 29.49 -14.87
N LYS A 563 12.46 30.08 -13.82
CA LYS A 563 11.95 31.29 -13.17
C LYS A 563 11.80 32.44 -14.16
N ARG A 564 12.80 32.64 -15.03
CA ARG A 564 12.74 33.67 -16.08
C ARG A 564 11.60 33.43 -17.08
N GLU A 565 11.38 32.17 -17.50
CA GLU A 565 10.27 31.84 -18.40
C GLU A 565 8.90 32.05 -17.73
N VAL A 566 8.73 31.61 -16.49
CA VAL A 566 7.48 31.81 -15.73
C VAL A 566 7.21 33.30 -15.51
N ARG A 567 8.22 34.11 -15.15
CA ARG A 567 8.09 35.57 -15.04
C ARG A 567 7.70 36.20 -16.38
N ALA A 568 8.35 35.82 -17.48
CA ALA A 568 8.00 36.34 -18.80
C ALA A 568 6.54 36.05 -19.21
N LEU A 569 6.03 34.86 -18.87
CA LEU A 569 4.62 34.51 -19.07
C LEU A 569 3.69 35.35 -18.20
N THR A 570 4.05 35.52 -16.93
CA THR A 570 3.31 36.32 -15.94
C THR A 570 3.22 37.79 -16.39
N ASP A 571 4.33 38.37 -16.84
CA ASP A 571 4.40 39.75 -17.33
C ASP A 571 3.55 39.96 -18.59
N MET A 572 3.59 39.01 -19.53
CA MET A 572 2.76 39.07 -20.73
C MET A 572 1.26 39.05 -20.39
N ILE A 573 0.88 38.23 -19.41
CA ILE A 573 -0.51 38.12 -18.95
C ILE A 573 -0.94 39.43 -18.27
N GLU A 574 -0.13 39.98 -17.37
CA GLU A 574 -0.44 41.21 -16.66
C GLU A 574 -0.53 42.42 -17.61
N VAL A 575 0.37 42.52 -18.59
CA VAL A 575 0.29 43.55 -19.65
C VAL A 575 -0.96 43.34 -20.51
N GLY A 576 -1.31 42.09 -20.85
CA GLY A 576 -2.53 41.76 -21.57
C GLY A 576 -3.79 42.23 -20.83
N ARG A 577 -3.86 41.98 -19.53
CA ARG A 577 -4.95 42.41 -18.65
C ARG A 577 -5.10 43.93 -18.62
N ARG A 578 -4.00 44.67 -18.39
CA ARG A 578 -4.00 46.14 -18.41
C ARG A 578 -4.44 46.72 -19.75
N ARG A 579 -4.10 46.05 -20.86
CA ARG A 579 -4.56 46.45 -22.20
C ARG A 579 -6.07 46.27 -22.34
N GLN A 580 -6.63 45.16 -21.87
CA GLN A 580 -8.08 44.92 -21.88
C GLN A 580 -8.83 45.95 -21.02
N GLU A 581 -8.32 46.28 -19.83
CA GLU A 581 -8.89 47.34 -18.96
C GLU A 581 -8.87 48.71 -19.64
N ALA A 582 -7.83 48.98 -20.44
CA ALA A 582 -7.72 50.19 -21.25
C ALA A 582 -8.54 50.15 -22.57
N GLY A 583 -9.35 49.10 -22.79
CA GLY A 583 -10.15 48.92 -24.01
C GLY A 583 -9.34 48.59 -25.28
N LEU A 584 -8.06 48.24 -25.12
CA LEU A 584 -7.16 47.86 -26.21
C LEU A 584 -7.24 46.36 -26.47
N LYS A 585 -7.05 45.96 -27.73
CA LYS A 585 -6.89 44.54 -28.08
C LYS A 585 -5.63 43.99 -27.40
N ALA A 586 -5.80 42.98 -26.57
CA ALA A 586 -4.72 42.16 -26.03
C ALA A 586 -4.47 40.97 -26.95
N ALA A 587 -3.20 40.60 -27.15
CA ALA A 587 -2.86 39.38 -27.85
C ALA A 587 -3.34 38.17 -27.02
N SER A 588 -3.95 37.19 -27.66
CA SER A 588 -4.31 35.93 -27.00
C SER A 588 -3.02 35.17 -26.71
N VAL A 589 -2.65 35.07 -25.43
CA VAL A 589 -1.49 34.30 -24.98
C VAL A 589 -1.95 32.85 -24.82
N ARG A 590 -1.33 31.91 -25.55
CA ARG A 590 -1.50 30.48 -25.32
C ARG A 590 -0.88 30.12 -23.96
N ARG A 591 -1.62 29.42 -23.11
CA ARG A 591 -1.27 29.23 -21.69
C ARG A 591 -0.77 27.83 -21.33
N HIS A 592 -0.92 26.88 -22.25
CA HIS A 592 -0.47 25.50 -22.05
C HIS A 592 1.05 25.37 -22.19
N LEU A 593 1.68 24.62 -21.29
CA LEU A 593 3.15 24.48 -21.21
C LEU A 593 3.60 23.03 -21.32
N VAL A 594 4.80 22.83 -21.88
CA VAL A 594 5.50 21.53 -21.85
C VAL A 594 6.66 21.63 -20.86
N PHE A 595 6.72 20.74 -19.88
CA PHE A 595 7.83 20.65 -18.93
C PHE A 595 8.70 19.45 -19.28
N THR A 596 9.98 19.69 -19.56
CA THR A 596 10.94 18.61 -19.87
C THR A 596 12.08 18.61 -18.89
N GLY A 597 12.48 17.44 -18.40
CA GLY A 597 13.69 17.31 -17.57
C GLY A 597 13.67 16.07 -16.70
N SER A 598 14.82 15.77 -16.08
CA SER A 598 15.00 14.60 -15.21
C SER A 598 14.06 14.60 -14.00
N PRO A 599 13.85 13.45 -13.32
CA PRO A 599 13.04 13.37 -12.12
C PRO A 599 13.61 14.23 -10.99
N GLY A 600 12.74 14.75 -10.12
CA GLY A 600 13.15 15.54 -8.95
C GLY A 600 13.75 16.92 -9.25
N THR A 601 13.57 17.44 -10.47
CA THR A 601 13.99 18.80 -10.88
C THR A 601 12.96 19.90 -10.54
N GLY A 602 11.85 19.57 -9.88
CA GLY A 602 10.87 20.56 -9.41
C GLY A 602 9.69 20.85 -10.35
N LYS A 603 9.47 20.03 -11.40
CA LYS A 603 8.38 20.20 -12.38
C LYS A 603 7.00 20.39 -11.75
N THR A 604 6.57 19.45 -10.89
CA THR A 604 5.25 19.49 -10.23
C THR A 604 5.11 20.68 -9.27
N THR A 605 6.20 21.03 -8.56
CA THR A 605 6.23 22.20 -7.66
C THR A 605 6.02 23.49 -8.43
N VAL A 606 6.73 23.68 -9.55
CA VAL A 606 6.57 24.87 -10.40
C VAL A 606 5.18 24.90 -11.05
N ALA A 607 4.61 23.76 -11.45
CA ALA A 607 3.26 23.68 -12.00
C ALA A 607 2.20 24.18 -11.01
N ARG A 608 2.32 23.80 -9.74
CA ARG A 608 1.45 24.28 -8.65
C ARG A 608 1.53 25.79 -8.48
N LEU A 609 2.74 26.32 -8.31
CA LEU A 609 2.98 27.76 -8.16
C LEU A 609 2.48 28.55 -9.37
N TYR A 610 2.64 28.01 -10.58
CA TYR A 610 2.13 28.64 -11.78
C TYR A 610 0.60 28.75 -11.77
N GLY A 611 -0.12 27.70 -11.37
CA GLY A 611 -1.57 27.71 -11.23
C GLY A 611 -2.05 28.78 -10.25
N GLU A 612 -1.39 28.88 -9.10
CA GLU A 612 -1.70 29.88 -8.07
C GLU A 612 -1.40 31.32 -8.54
N ILE A 613 -0.28 31.54 -9.24
CA ILE A 613 0.02 32.84 -9.87
C ILE A 613 -1.10 33.21 -10.84
N LEU A 614 -1.56 32.29 -11.68
CA LEU A 614 -2.64 32.57 -12.62
C LEU A 614 -3.98 32.87 -11.92
N ALA A 615 -4.31 32.18 -10.84
CA ALA A 615 -5.50 32.50 -10.04
C ALA A 615 -5.40 33.90 -9.41
N SER A 616 -4.23 34.24 -8.85
CA SER A 616 -3.99 35.57 -8.26
C SER A 616 -4.06 36.72 -9.26
N LEU A 617 -3.81 36.45 -10.55
CA LEU A 617 -3.93 37.41 -11.65
C LEU A 617 -5.35 37.44 -12.25
N GLY A 618 -6.29 36.66 -11.72
CA GLY A 618 -7.66 36.57 -12.24
C GLY A 618 -7.76 35.86 -13.59
N VAL A 619 -6.74 35.08 -13.96
CA VAL A 619 -6.72 34.26 -15.18
C VAL A 619 -7.46 32.95 -14.97
N LEU A 620 -7.28 32.34 -13.81
CA LEU A 620 -7.95 31.11 -13.38
C LEU A 620 -8.85 31.40 -12.19
N GLU A 621 -9.92 30.62 -12.02
CA GLU A 621 -10.88 30.82 -10.92
C GLU A 621 -10.30 30.41 -9.56
N ARG A 622 -9.50 29.33 -9.52
CA ARG A 622 -9.01 28.70 -8.28
C ARG A 622 -7.51 28.43 -8.27
N GLY A 623 -6.94 28.03 -9.42
CA GLY A 623 -5.50 27.78 -9.56
C GLY A 623 -5.00 26.48 -8.94
N HIS A 624 -5.89 25.57 -8.53
CA HIS A 624 -5.51 24.25 -7.98
C HIS A 624 -4.86 23.37 -9.06
N LEU A 625 -3.97 22.48 -8.62
CA LEU A 625 -3.30 21.50 -9.48
C LEU A 625 -4.02 20.16 -9.40
N VAL A 626 -4.38 19.59 -10.55
CA VAL A 626 -4.84 18.21 -10.70
C VAL A 626 -3.76 17.44 -11.43
N GLU A 627 -3.11 16.52 -10.73
CA GLU A 627 -2.07 15.65 -11.28
C GLU A 627 -2.68 14.34 -11.77
N VAL A 628 -2.28 13.90 -12.96
CA VAL A 628 -2.77 12.69 -13.63
C VAL A 628 -1.64 12.04 -14.43
N SER A 629 -1.78 10.74 -14.68
CA SER A 629 -0.90 9.92 -15.49
C SER A 629 -1.67 9.24 -16.62
N ARG A 630 -0.99 8.38 -17.40
CA ARG A 630 -1.65 7.53 -18.41
C ARG A 630 -2.82 6.73 -17.82
N VAL A 631 -2.68 6.18 -16.61
CA VAL A 631 -3.67 5.30 -15.98
C VAL A 631 -4.98 6.04 -15.70
N ASP A 632 -4.89 7.32 -15.39
CA ASP A 632 -6.03 8.18 -15.06
C ASP A 632 -6.78 8.65 -16.32
N LEU A 633 -6.06 8.87 -17.43
CA LEU A 633 -6.60 9.46 -18.65
C LEU A 633 -7.08 8.42 -19.65
N VAL A 634 -6.35 7.30 -19.75
CA VAL A 634 -6.66 6.26 -20.71
C VAL A 634 -7.63 5.29 -20.07
N GLY A 635 -8.90 5.54 -20.35
CA GLY A 635 -9.96 4.58 -20.20
C GLY A 635 -9.64 3.36 -21.04
N GLU A 636 -9.93 2.20 -20.49
CA GLU A 636 -9.45 1.01 -21.14
C GLU A 636 -10.41 0.57 -22.28
N HIS A 637 -11.63 1.10 -22.33
CA HIS A 637 -12.68 0.79 -23.33
C HIS A 637 -12.79 1.86 -24.42
N ILE A 638 -13.27 1.48 -25.61
CA ILE A 638 -13.63 2.42 -26.69
C ILE A 638 -14.64 3.45 -26.15
N GLY A 639 -14.36 4.75 -26.26
CA GLY A 639 -15.20 5.82 -25.75
C GLY A 639 -15.03 6.13 -24.25
N SER A 640 -14.49 5.21 -23.45
CA SER A 640 -14.20 5.47 -22.03
C SER A 640 -12.98 6.37 -21.84
N THR A 641 -12.02 6.31 -22.77
CA THR A 641 -10.87 7.22 -22.79
C THR A 641 -11.32 8.67 -22.87
N ALA A 642 -12.28 8.96 -23.74
CA ALA A 642 -12.82 10.30 -23.88
C ALA A 642 -13.52 10.76 -22.59
N ILE A 643 -14.28 9.86 -21.93
CA ILE A 643 -14.94 10.15 -20.65
C ILE A 643 -13.93 10.42 -19.55
N ARG A 644 -12.92 9.54 -19.36
CA ARG A 644 -11.91 9.73 -18.31
C ARG A 644 -11.05 10.98 -18.53
N THR A 645 -10.68 11.23 -19.78
CA THR A 645 -9.97 12.46 -20.16
C THR A 645 -10.83 13.69 -19.87
N GLN A 646 -12.13 13.62 -20.17
CA GLN A 646 -13.10 14.67 -19.87
C GLN A 646 -13.26 14.90 -18.35
N GLU A 647 -13.42 13.85 -17.57
CA GLU A 647 -13.55 13.93 -16.11
C GLU A 647 -12.29 14.51 -15.47
N ALA A 648 -11.10 14.05 -15.88
CA ALA A 648 -9.84 14.61 -15.42
C ALA A 648 -9.72 16.10 -15.76
N PHE A 649 -10.13 16.50 -16.97
CA PHE A 649 -10.16 17.88 -17.41
C PHE A 649 -11.18 18.73 -16.63
N ASP A 650 -12.36 18.19 -16.35
CA ASP A 650 -13.41 18.87 -15.60
C ASP A 650 -13.03 19.06 -14.12
N ARG A 651 -12.33 18.10 -13.52
CA ARG A 651 -11.72 18.28 -12.18
C ARG A 651 -10.72 19.43 -12.17
N ALA A 652 -10.00 19.65 -13.28
CA ALA A 652 -9.02 20.73 -13.42
C ALA A 652 -9.64 22.08 -13.79
N ARG A 653 -10.98 22.16 -13.94
CA ARG A 653 -11.68 23.40 -14.30
C ARG A 653 -11.45 24.50 -13.29
N GLY A 654 -10.99 25.65 -13.77
CA GLY A 654 -10.56 26.77 -12.94
C GLY A 654 -9.14 26.64 -12.39
N GLY A 655 -8.38 25.62 -12.81
CA GLY A 655 -7.04 25.28 -12.31
C GLY A 655 -6.10 24.77 -13.41
N VAL A 656 -5.14 23.93 -13.01
CA VAL A 656 -4.10 23.36 -13.86
C VAL A 656 -4.26 21.84 -13.93
N LEU A 657 -4.31 21.29 -15.14
CA LEU A 657 -4.21 19.84 -15.39
C LEU A 657 -2.75 19.49 -15.69
N PHE A 658 -2.10 18.76 -14.80
CA PHE A 658 -0.72 18.33 -14.95
C PHE A 658 -0.67 16.85 -15.30
N ILE A 659 -0.14 16.53 -16.49
CA ILE A 659 -0.03 15.17 -17.01
C ILE A 659 1.43 14.75 -16.92
N ASP A 660 1.75 13.87 -15.97
CA ASP A 660 3.10 13.34 -15.83
C ASP A 660 3.36 12.20 -16.81
N GLU A 661 4.63 12.09 -17.24
CA GLU A 661 5.10 11.17 -18.28
C GLU A 661 4.18 11.10 -19.50
N ALA A 662 3.79 12.26 -20.04
CA ALA A 662 2.77 12.35 -21.09
C ALA A 662 3.11 11.58 -22.39
N TYR A 663 4.39 11.34 -22.66
CA TYR A 663 4.84 10.48 -23.77
C TYR A 663 4.32 9.04 -23.64
N ALA A 664 4.03 8.57 -22.41
CA ALA A 664 3.43 7.28 -22.17
C ALA A 664 2.08 7.15 -22.86
N LEU A 665 1.36 8.24 -23.16
CA LEU A 665 0.11 8.21 -23.94
C LEU A 665 0.31 7.73 -25.39
N SER A 666 1.54 7.80 -25.92
CA SER A 666 1.87 7.40 -27.31
C SER A 666 3.11 6.48 -27.38
N PRO A 667 3.04 5.22 -26.90
CA PRO A 667 4.16 4.25 -26.96
C PRO A 667 4.50 3.83 -28.41
N GLU A 668 5.76 3.42 -28.65
CA GLU A 668 6.25 3.02 -29.98
C GLU A 668 5.60 1.75 -30.55
N ASP A 669 5.32 0.76 -29.69
CA ASP A 669 4.97 -0.61 -30.11
C ASP A 669 3.48 -0.95 -29.93
N SER A 670 2.65 0.00 -29.50
CA SER A 670 1.23 -0.26 -29.28
C SER A 670 0.41 0.19 -30.49
N GLY A 671 -0.01 -0.75 -31.33
CA GLY A 671 -1.10 -0.57 -32.29
C GLY A 671 -2.48 -0.44 -31.63
N ARG A 672 -2.58 0.28 -30.48
CA ARG A 672 -3.83 0.50 -29.73
C ARG A 672 -4.21 1.99 -29.78
N ASP A 673 -5.42 2.27 -30.28
CA ASP A 673 -5.91 3.62 -30.59
C ASP A 673 -6.32 4.47 -29.36
N PHE A 674 -6.36 3.91 -28.14
CA PHE A 674 -6.87 4.59 -26.94
C PHE A 674 -5.98 5.74 -26.44
N GLY A 675 -4.66 5.58 -26.51
CA GLY A 675 -3.73 6.66 -26.14
C GLY A 675 -3.89 7.87 -27.07
N ARG A 676 -4.19 7.60 -28.35
CA ARG A 676 -4.48 8.63 -29.35
C ARG A 676 -5.85 9.26 -29.13
N GLU A 677 -6.87 8.48 -28.75
CA GLU A 677 -8.19 8.99 -28.35
C GLU A 677 -8.10 9.95 -27.15
N ALA A 678 -7.23 9.67 -26.18
CA ALA A 678 -6.99 10.56 -25.03
C ALA A 678 -6.38 11.87 -25.50
N ILE A 679 -5.37 11.79 -26.38
CA ILE A 679 -4.70 12.94 -26.98
C ILE A 679 -5.69 13.79 -27.80
N ASP A 680 -6.50 13.17 -28.65
CA ASP A 680 -7.47 13.85 -29.50
C ASP A 680 -8.56 14.53 -28.65
N THR A 681 -9.05 13.86 -27.62
CA THR A 681 -10.01 14.42 -26.66
C THR A 681 -9.39 15.60 -25.91
N LEU A 682 -8.17 15.45 -25.40
CA LEU A 682 -7.44 16.51 -24.71
C LEU A 682 -7.23 17.73 -25.61
N VAL A 683 -6.79 17.52 -26.85
CA VAL A 683 -6.56 18.57 -27.86
C VAL A 683 -7.84 19.34 -28.19
N LYS A 684 -9.00 18.66 -28.20
CA LYS A 684 -10.32 19.28 -28.36
C LYS A 684 -10.68 20.13 -27.14
N LEU A 685 -10.55 19.58 -25.93
CA LEU A 685 -10.89 20.28 -24.68
C LEU A 685 -9.99 21.48 -24.42
N MET A 686 -8.71 21.39 -24.78
CA MET A 686 -7.77 22.52 -24.73
C MET A 686 -8.22 23.68 -25.64
N GLU A 687 -8.86 23.41 -26.76
CA GLU A 687 -9.38 24.46 -27.67
C GLU A 687 -10.69 25.04 -27.13
N ASP A 688 -11.63 24.17 -26.75
CA ASP A 688 -12.98 24.55 -26.31
C ASP A 688 -12.97 25.28 -24.96
N HIS A 689 -11.98 25.01 -24.11
CA HIS A 689 -11.91 25.50 -22.72
C HIS A 689 -10.58 26.20 -22.38
N ARG A 690 -9.92 26.82 -23.36
CA ARG A 690 -8.62 27.52 -23.22
C ARG A 690 -8.55 28.64 -22.17
N GLU A 691 -9.71 29.17 -21.76
CA GLU A 691 -9.80 30.22 -20.73
C GLU A 691 -10.05 29.66 -19.33
N ALA A 692 -10.50 28.41 -19.22
CA ALA A 692 -10.93 27.79 -17.96
C ALA A 692 -9.92 26.79 -17.39
N VAL A 693 -9.04 26.20 -18.21
CA VAL A 693 -8.06 25.18 -17.77
C VAL A 693 -6.70 25.47 -18.39
N VAL A 694 -5.64 25.31 -17.60
CA VAL A 694 -4.26 25.28 -18.11
C VAL A 694 -3.73 23.85 -18.06
N VAL A 695 -3.51 23.24 -19.23
CA VAL A 695 -2.83 21.95 -19.35
C VAL A 695 -1.30 22.11 -19.36
N ILE A 696 -0.62 21.32 -18.54
CA ILE A 696 0.84 21.15 -18.52
C ILE A 696 1.16 19.68 -18.75
N VAL A 697 1.96 19.37 -19.76
CA VAL A 697 2.46 17.99 -20.00
C VAL A 697 3.93 17.90 -19.58
N ALA A 698 4.29 16.87 -18.84
CA ALA A 698 5.63 16.68 -18.30
C ALA A 698 6.26 15.34 -18.70
N GLY A 699 7.59 15.30 -18.74
CA GLY A 699 8.34 14.06 -18.97
C GLY A 699 9.84 14.29 -19.19
N TYR A 700 10.54 13.22 -19.54
CA TYR A 700 11.95 13.27 -19.94
C TYR A 700 12.13 13.98 -21.28
N THR A 701 13.30 14.61 -21.46
CA THR A 701 13.54 15.54 -22.55
C THR A 701 13.45 14.89 -23.93
N GLU A 702 14.06 13.73 -24.14
CA GLU A 702 14.11 13.07 -25.45
C GLU A 702 12.74 12.49 -25.83
N GLU A 703 12.07 11.88 -24.85
CA GLU A 703 10.77 11.25 -24.95
C GLU A 703 9.67 12.29 -25.22
N MET A 704 9.76 13.46 -24.59
CA MET A 704 8.83 14.56 -24.86
C MET A 704 9.05 15.21 -26.23
N GLN A 705 10.31 15.35 -26.69
CA GLN A 705 10.58 15.81 -28.06
C GLN A 705 9.97 14.86 -29.08
N ARG A 706 10.08 13.55 -28.83
CA ARG A 706 9.46 12.53 -29.66
C ARG A 706 7.93 12.57 -29.60
N PHE A 707 7.35 12.66 -28.41
CA PHE A 707 5.90 12.73 -28.23
C PHE A 707 5.28 13.90 -29.01
N LEU A 708 5.92 15.07 -28.98
CA LEU A 708 5.49 16.26 -29.71
C LEU A 708 5.66 16.13 -31.22
N SER A 709 6.68 15.41 -31.70
CA SER A 709 6.89 15.21 -33.14
C SER A 709 5.87 14.25 -33.75
N VAL A 710 5.43 13.24 -32.99
CA VAL A 710 4.39 12.28 -33.39
C VAL A 710 3.00 12.92 -33.35
N ASN A 711 2.78 13.90 -32.45
CA ASN A 711 1.47 14.53 -32.22
C ASN A 711 1.49 16.04 -32.54
N PRO A 712 1.43 16.45 -33.82
CA PRO A 712 1.50 17.87 -34.19
C PRO A 712 0.31 18.69 -33.67
N GLY A 713 -0.84 18.05 -33.43
CA GLY A 713 -2.01 18.66 -32.79
C GLY A 713 -1.69 19.16 -31.39
N VAL A 714 -1.04 18.31 -30.57
CA VAL A 714 -0.53 18.65 -29.24
C VAL A 714 0.47 19.80 -29.37
N ALA A 715 1.55 19.63 -30.15
CA ALA A 715 2.60 20.64 -30.31
C ALA A 715 2.08 22.03 -30.70
N SER A 716 1.00 22.10 -31.51
CA SER A 716 0.40 23.38 -31.92
C SER A 716 -0.31 24.15 -30.80
N ARG A 717 -0.86 23.46 -29.78
CA ARG A 717 -1.60 24.08 -28.67
C ARG A 717 -0.71 24.52 -27.50
N PHE A 718 0.45 23.89 -27.33
CA PHE A 718 1.42 24.31 -26.31
C PHE A 718 2.17 25.55 -26.76
N SER A 719 2.32 26.52 -25.86
CA SER A 719 2.88 27.83 -26.17
C SER A 719 4.40 27.84 -26.11
N ARG A 720 4.96 27.08 -25.16
CA ARG A 720 6.39 27.02 -24.85
C ARG A 720 6.75 25.68 -24.21
N THR A 721 8.01 25.30 -24.40
CA THR A 721 8.67 24.21 -23.68
C THR A 721 9.62 24.82 -22.66
N ILE A 722 9.48 24.41 -21.40
CA ILE A 722 10.33 24.81 -20.29
C ILE A 722 11.21 23.61 -19.91
N THR A 723 12.52 23.77 -20.07
CA THR A 723 13.51 22.74 -19.75
C THR A 723 14.03 22.92 -18.32
N PHE A 724 13.79 21.89 -17.50
CA PHE A 724 14.31 21.74 -16.16
C PHE A 724 15.63 20.97 -16.23
N GLY A 725 16.74 21.68 -16.06
CA GLY A 725 18.06 21.08 -15.99
C GLY A 725 18.30 20.39 -14.66
N ASP A 726 19.27 19.48 -14.63
CA ASP A 726 19.75 18.90 -13.38
C ASP A 726 20.38 19.98 -12.49
N TYR A 727 20.22 19.83 -11.18
CA TYR A 727 20.82 20.74 -10.22
C TYR A 727 22.35 20.60 -10.22
N ALA A 728 23.05 21.73 -10.15
CA ALA A 728 24.48 21.77 -9.86
C ALA A 728 24.76 21.26 -8.43
N PRO A 729 25.95 20.72 -8.12
CA PRO A 729 26.28 20.28 -6.77
C PRO A 729 26.06 21.37 -5.70
N GLU A 730 26.34 22.63 -6.04
CA GLU A 730 26.11 23.79 -5.18
C GLU A 730 24.61 24.08 -4.96
N GLU A 731 23.76 23.70 -5.92
CA GLU A 731 22.31 23.80 -5.79
C GLU A 731 21.73 22.67 -4.95
N LEU A 732 22.25 21.44 -5.09
CA LEU A 732 21.88 20.30 -4.24
C LEU A 732 22.27 20.55 -2.77
N LEU A 733 23.46 21.10 -2.53
CA LEU A 733 23.90 21.55 -1.21
C LEU A 733 22.91 22.57 -0.62
N ARG A 734 22.53 23.61 -1.37
CA ARG A 734 21.56 24.60 -0.91
C ARG A 734 20.19 24.00 -0.57
N ILE A 735 19.76 22.96 -1.28
CA ILE A 735 18.53 22.22 -0.96
C ILE A 735 18.67 21.45 0.36
N VAL A 736 19.84 20.90 0.67
CA VAL A 736 20.13 20.29 1.97
C VAL A 736 20.17 21.34 3.08
N GLU A 737 20.79 22.49 2.85
CA GLU A 737 20.83 23.61 3.80
C GLU A 737 19.42 24.10 4.14
N GLN A 738 18.55 24.26 3.13
CA GLN A 738 17.16 24.67 3.33
C GLN A 738 16.36 23.65 4.14
N GLN A 739 16.57 22.35 3.89
CA GLN A 739 15.93 21.30 4.68
C GLN A 739 16.44 21.23 6.11
N ALA A 740 17.75 21.43 6.29
CA ALA A 740 18.33 21.51 7.63
C ALA A 740 17.70 22.67 8.40
N GLU A 741 17.60 23.86 7.82
CA GLU A 741 16.96 25.01 8.44
C GLU A 741 15.48 24.76 8.78
N GLU A 742 14.72 24.16 7.86
CA GLU A 742 13.30 23.81 8.06
C GLU A 742 13.09 22.83 9.22
N HIS A 743 14.04 21.93 9.45
CA HIS A 743 14.00 20.92 10.52
C HIS A 743 14.84 21.31 11.74
N GLU A 744 15.23 22.59 11.86
CA GLU A 744 16.02 23.14 12.98
C GLU A 744 17.42 22.52 13.16
N TYR A 745 17.98 21.93 12.09
CA TYR A 745 19.37 21.50 11.99
C TYR A 745 20.28 22.59 11.45
N ARG A 746 21.57 22.54 11.81
CA ARG A 746 22.63 23.40 11.32
C ARG A 746 23.75 22.55 10.73
N ILE A 747 24.31 22.99 9.62
CA ILE A 747 25.45 22.32 8.99
C ILE A 747 26.72 22.70 9.77
N GLY A 748 27.36 21.70 10.37
CA GLY A 748 28.56 21.83 11.18
C GLY A 748 29.84 22.06 10.36
N GLU A 749 30.93 22.33 11.08
CA GLU A 749 32.22 22.64 10.46
C GLU A 749 32.69 21.49 9.53
N GLY A 750 33.10 21.85 8.31
CA GLY A 750 33.57 20.90 7.29
C GLY A 750 32.47 20.15 6.53
N ALA A 751 31.22 20.12 7.01
CA ALA A 751 30.14 19.35 6.38
C ALA A 751 29.72 19.93 5.01
N VAL A 752 29.80 21.25 4.84
CA VAL A 752 29.57 21.94 3.57
C VAL A 752 30.52 21.44 2.47
N GLU A 753 31.83 21.38 2.77
CA GLU A 753 32.84 20.91 1.81
C GLU A 753 32.66 19.42 1.50
N ALA A 754 32.30 18.62 2.51
CA ALA A 754 32.03 17.19 2.34
C ALA A 754 30.80 16.93 1.46
N LEU A 755 29.70 17.66 1.69
CA LEU A 755 28.48 17.61 0.87
C LEU A 755 28.74 18.02 -0.57
N LEU A 756 29.50 19.10 -0.78
CA LEU A 756 29.84 19.54 -2.12
C LEU A 756 30.67 18.49 -2.86
N LYS A 757 31.65 17.89 -2.18
CA LYS A 757 32.46 16.80 -2.74
C LYS A 757 31.61 15.55 -3.03
N TYR A 758 30.69 15.21 -2.15
CA TYR A 758 29.75 14.10 -2.30
C TYR A 758 28.88 14.29 -3.55
N PHE A 759 28.17 15.42 -3.67
CA PHE A 759 27.33 15.70 -4.84
C PHE A 759 28.10 15.86 -6.15
N THR A 760 29.38 16.25 -6.09
CA THR A 760 30.27 16.28 -7.26
C THR A 760 30.64 14.87 -7.73
N ALA A 761 30.77 13.92 -6.80
CA ALA A 761 31.16 12.55 -7.11
C ALA A 761 29.99 11.68 -7.62
N ILE A 762 28.75 12.06 -7.36
CA ILE A 762 27.58 11.28 -7.79
C ILE A 762 27.41 11.36 -9.32
N PRO A 763 27.32 10.23 -10.04
CA PRO A 763 27.09 10.23 -11.47
C PRO A 763 25.66 10.73 -11.78
N LYS A 764 25.57 11.79 -12.60
CA LYS A 764 24.30 12.36 -13.08
C LYS A 764 23.83 11.61 -14.33
N GLY A 765 23.45 10.34 -14.13
CA GLY A 765 22.85 9.51 -15.18
C GLY A 765 21.35 9.80 -15.39
N PRO A 766 20.70 9.13 -16.37
CA PRO A 766 19.28 9.34 -16.70
C PRO A 766 18.30 9.10 -15.53
N ALA A 767 18.70 8.27 -14.56
CA ALA A 767 17.91 7.93 -13.36
C ALA A 767 18.24 8.82 -12.14
N PHE A 768 19.04 9.88 -12.29
CA PHE A 768 19.44 10.73 -11.18
C PHE A 768 18.25 11.55 -10.63
N GLY A 769 17.97 11.40 -9.33
CA GLY A 769 16.79 11.96 -8.67
C GLY A 769 16.85 13.44 -8.29
N ASN A 770 17.94 14.17 -8.60
CA ASN A 770 18.08 15.61 -8.34
C ASN A 770 17.69 16.04 -6.91
N GLY A 771 16.67 16.89 -6.74
CA GLY A 771 16.19 17.35 -5.43
C GLY A 771 15.69 16.21 -4.53
N ARG A 772 15.25 15.08 -5.11
CA ARG A 772 14.95 13.86 -4.35
C ARG A 772 16.23 13.28 -3.75
N THR A 773 17.32 13.25 -4.51
CA THR A 773 18.63 12.81 -3.99
C THR A 773 19.08 13.73 -2.85
N ALA A 774 18.95 15.05 -2.98
CA ALA A 774 19.32 15.97 -1.90
C ALA A 774 18.49 15.75 -0.63
N ARG A 775 17.18 15.51 -0.74
CA ARG A 775 16.32 15.11 0.40
C ARG A 775 16.77 13.81 1.05
N GLN A 776 16.99 12.77 0.25
CA GLN A 776 17.47 11.48 0.74
C GLN A 776 18.85 11.59 1.41
N THR A 777 19.74 12.45 0.90
CA THR A 777 21.03 12.72 1.54
C THR A 777 20.85 13.40 2.89
N PHE A 778 19.97 14.39 3.01
CA PHE A 778 19.65 15.02 4.30
C PHE A 778 19.04 14.03 5.29
N GLU A 779 18.04 13.26 4.87
CA GLU A 779 17.41 12.21 5.70
C GLU A 779 18.45 11.19 6.21
N ALA A 780 19.34 10.74 5.33
CA ALA A 780 20.43 9.83 5.69
C ALA A 780 21.46 10.48 6.63
N MET A 781 21.66 11.79 6.56
CA MET A 781 22.48 12.55 7.51
C MET A 781 21.81 12.66 8.87
N VAL A 782 20.50 12.92 8.92
CA VAL A 782 19.74 12.96 10.16
C VAL A 782 19.74 11.58 10.85
N GLU A 783 19.60 10.50 10.08
CA GLU A 783 19.67 9.14 10.61
C GLU A 783 21.03 8.83 11.25
N ARG A 784 22.13 9.17 10.56
CA ARG A 784 23.49 8.98 11.09
C ARG A 784 23.79 9.89 12.28
N HIS A 785 23.34 11.14 12.21
CA HIS A 785 23.40 12.10 13.32
C HIS A 785 22.71 11.55 14.57
N ALA A 786 21.51 11.01 14.43
CA ALA A 786 20.77 10.40 15.54
C ALA A 786 21.56 9.23 16.15
N GLY A 787 22.17 8.39 15.33
CA GLY A 787 23.06 7.32 15.77
C GLY A 787 24.27 7.82 16.56
N ARG A 788 24.91 8.90 16.10
CA ARG A 788 26.06 9.53 16.77
C ARG A 788 25.68 10.20 18.09
N VAL A 789 24.65 11.03 18.07
CA VAL A 789 24.17 11.76 19.25
C VAL A 789 23.66 10.83 20.34
N ALA A 790 23.04 9.70 19.98
CA ALA A 790 22.61 8.69 20.94
C ALA A 790 23.75 8.09 21.78
N GLN A 791 25.01 8.22 21.34
CA GLN A 791 26.20 7.77 22.09
C GLN A 791 26.71 8.82 23.09
N LEU A 792 26.17 10.04 23.09
CA LEU A 792 26.57 11.11 24.02
C LEU A 792 25.76 11.01 25.33
N THR A 793 26.45 11.12 26.48
CA THR A 793 25.82 10.96 27.79
C THR A 793 24.96 12.16 28.22
N ASP A 794 25.31 13.36 27.77
CA ASP A 794 24.58 14.62 28.02
C ASP A 794 24.76 15.55 26.80
N PRO A 795 24.02 15.32 25.70
CA PRO A 795 24.19 16.09 24.48
C PRO A 795 23.73 17.54 24.68
N SER A 796 24.59 18.48 24.30
CA SER A 796 24.23 19.90 24.26
C SER A 796 23.24 20.19 23.13
N THR A 797 22.60 21.37 23.16
CA THR A 797 21.76 21.82 22.05
C THR A 797 22.52 21.89 20.73
N ASP A 798 23.83 22.15 20.77
CA ASP A 798 24.67 22.13 19.58
C ASP A 798 24.83 20.70 19.05
N ASP A 799 25.03 19.70 19.92
CA ASP A 799 25.11 18.29 19.52
C ASP A 799 23.79 17.81 18.88
N LEU A 800 22.65 18.24 19.43
CA LEU A 800 21.33 17.91 18.91
C LEU A 800 21.01 18.54 17.56
N THR A 801 21.71 19.61 17.17
CA THR A 801 21.38 20.40 15.96
C THR A 801 22.47 20.37 14.89
N LEU A 802 23.73 20.05 15.20
CA LEU A 802 24.83 20.11 14.22
C LEU A 802 25.06 18.80 13.47
N LEU A 803 24.98 18.88 12.14
CA LEU A 803 25.33 17.80 11.21
C LEU A 803 26.79 17.93 10.75
N TYR A 804 27.59 16.87 10.91
CA TYR A 804 29.03 16.85 10.59
C TYR A 804 29.35 16.01 9.35
N PRO A 805 30.58 16.10 8.80
CA PRO A 805 31.01 15.28 7.65
C PRO A 805 30.82 13.77 7.83
N GLU A 806 30.95 13.28 9.06
CA GLU A 806 30.78 11.87 9.42
C GLU A 806 29.33 11.39 9.38
N ASP A 807 28.37 12.31 9.36
CA ASP A 807 26.96 12.00 9.20
C ASP A 807 26.61 11.80 7.71
N LEU A 808 27.50 12.07 6.75
CA LEU A 808 27.21 11.84 5.33
C LEU A 808 27.07 10.35 4.99
N PRO A 809 26.19 10.00 4.03
CA PRO A 809 26.17 8.68 3.43
C PRO A 809 27.44 8.34 2.66
N GLU A 810 27.83 7.07 2.70
CA GLU A 810 28.88 6.53 1.84
C GLU A 810 28.43 6.57 0.37
N LEU A 811 29.38 6.83 -0.55
CA LEU A 811 29.14 6.73 -1.98
C LEU A 811 29.11 5.24 -2.36
N LEU A 812 27.94 4.73 -2.78
CA LEU A 812 27.75 3.38 -3.30
C LEU A 812 28.49 3.15 -4.63
#